data_AF-Q3JD35-F1
#
_entry.id   AF-Q3JD35-F1
#
_cell.length_a   1.000
_cell.length_b   1.000
_cell.length_c   1.000
_cell.angle_alpha   90.00
_cell.angle_beta   90.00
_cell.angle_gamma   90.00
#
_symmetry.space_group_name_H-M   'P 1'
#
loop_
_entity.id
_entity.type
_entity.pdbx_description
1 polymer ?
#
loop_
_entity_poly.entity_id
_entity_poly.type
_entity_poly.pdbx_seq_one_letter_code
_entity_poly.pdbx_strand_id
1 'polypeptide(L)'
;MENNETEITQSSFNLTKNLQKVCDVTDWFDSRIDYIIRNNLRSYPTFHRKQWEFAMLFLALSEEKILHEDAIGIVFGAGAERLLFSICEKVKKLIATDLYSASSNWIGARTSNPKQFILDHAPFPIDTDRLDAAYMDMRSIEYPNDTFDFCYSSCAFEHIAEDDAGFLEHLLEVNRTLKEGGVYAMTTELTYNDETVRIPNNHLFEINHLLGLIQSSGLHAKPVFNAKLSENMLNEPMPSPEDFGFNYGKHWIPHVTLLRHGRIFTSCMLILKKDSNRLPGFPVIEGLEKSKAFVRRTLNKQIEKVWKDWQYISPTRGEKDKSNAIIGHENFIKDSRTKNDFVFHSPYCLFGAGSVEIKIDLFAEDGRQLNVKLVEFNVYPYEREILTEETVEFERGNGTGSTITLRFIANPTKTYAVLGRGAGSFRSITIQARKNKIFPFKPFMLVPQNRFYFIHIPKTAGTTLIPLLDARFDADEICPAQLWRELLTLHQESLPRYRFFRGHFGAGGLKSFLPELPFYLTMLRHPLPLTFSTYKFILREPGTRVHHLVKERNMTFSDFLDSPEMRKKVNDMQVRHLSFDLQHDPDTGPIFLSAESRSAVDKWIQDHEVAISAEQRLERAKRMLHACTWFGLAERFDESMALLSWTFGWPPLGQVQKLRVASGGSNIDDLPEEVREKVLACNELDIALYREAERLFQDRLAGMLSDLMRYAQPGEVVSGTFANNPALVNQLLDRHYRHHLEAQPLLAQESLYLSLKEPLLGSGWHRRERAPADNSTFRWSGPAAESFIDLPLQGGRDWVLEFRIVHALTLDILDSLRVTANGTPLELEMTEGTKETTVRRYRSLIPAKVIANKSSGPVRLVFKVNRTLSPQSLDPANPDERQVGIALNWIRAQPLL
;
A
#
# COMPACT_ATOMS: atom_id res chain seq x y z
N MET A 1 36.01 -52.37 -38.61
CA MET A 1 34.87 -53.05 -37.99
C MET A 1 33.95 -51.96 -37.49
N GLU A 2 33.30 -51.25 -38.40
CA GLU A 2 32.09 -51.60 -39.18
C GLU A 2 30.91 -50.82 -38.59
N ASN A 3 30.44 -49.87 -39.40
CA ASN A 3 29.09 -49.37 -39.55
C ASN A 3 28.12 -49.53 -38.38
N ASN A 4 27.74 -48.39 -37.81
CA ASN A 4 26.34 -48.11 -37.53
C ASN A 4 26.10 -46.61 -37.64
N GLU A 5 26.02 -46.15 -38.89
CA GLU A 5 25.11 -45.06 -39.26
C GLU A 5 23.71 -45.49 -38.82
N THR A 6 23.19 -44.86 -37.77
CA THR A 6 21.75 -44.90 -37.51
C THR A 6 21.24 -43.49 -37.76
N GLU A 7 20.59 -43.35 -38.92
CA GLU A 7 19.78 -42.20 -39.30
C GLU A 7 18.96 -41.71 -38.10
N ILE A 8 19.36 -40.58 -37.52
CA ILE A 8 18.43 -39.75 -36.76
C ILE A 8 17.51 -39.15 -37.81
N THR A 9 16.42 -39.85 -38.02
CA THR A 9 15.29 -39.49 -38.88
C THR A 9 14.93 -38.01 -38.72
N GLN A 10 14.75 -37.37 -39.88
CA GLN A 10 14.37 -35.97 -40.11
C GLN A 10 12.98 -35.57 -39.54
N SER A 11 12.50 -36.19 -38.45
CA SER A 11 11.15 -35.94 -37.91
C SER A 11 11.12 -35.27 -36.53
N SER A 12 12.26 -34.79 -36.01
CA SER A 12 12.32 -34.07 -34.71
C SER A 12 12.74 -32.59 -34.81
N PHE A 13 12.93 -32.05 -36.03
CA PHE A 13 13.42 -30.68 -36.26
C PHE A 13 12.34 -29.64 -36.65
N ASN A 14 11.05 -29.94 -36.49
CA ASN A 14 9.96 -29.05 -36.93
C ASN A 14 9.17 -28.39 -35.78
N LEU A 15 9.88 -27.75 -34.88
CA LEU A 15 9.38 -26.59 -34.11
C LEU A 15 10.53 -25.59 -34.09
N THR A 16 10.62 -24.71 -35.09
CA THR A 16 11.46 -23.51 -35.00
C THR A 16 11.03 -22.75 -33.75
N LYS A 17 11.75 -22.92 -32.64
CA LYS A 17 11.49 -22.21 -31.39
C LYS A 17 11.46 -20.72 -31.71
N ASN A 18 10.37 -20.05 -31.35
CA ASN A 18 10.26 -18.61 -31.49
C ASN A 18 11.44 -17.93 -30.76
N LEU A 19 12.32 -17.26 -31.52
CA LEU A 19 13.52 -16.59 -30.99
C LEU A 19 13.24 -15.14 -30.54
N GLN A 20 12.06 -14.61 -30.88
CA GLN A 20 11.62 -13.29 -30.43
C GLN A 20 11.04 -13.43 -29.01
N LYS A 21 11.87 -13.17 -28.00
CA LYS A 21 11.55 -13.48 -26.59
C LYS A 21 12.35 -12.65 -25.58
N VAL A 22 11.94 -12.71 -24.31
CA VAL A 22 12.73 -12.23 -23.17
C VAL A 22 13.86 -13.20 -22.80
N CYS A 23 14.93 -12.70 -22.19
CA CYS A 23 16.03 -13.52 -21.68
C CYS A 23 15.52 -14.41 -20.55
N ASP A 24 15.77 -15.72 -20.69
CA ASP A 24 15.38 -16.74 -19.73
C ASP A 24 16.57 -17.66 -19.47
N VAL A 25 16.84 -17.96 -18.20
CA VAL A 25 17.95 -18.85 -17.81
C VAL A 25 17.90 -20.24 -18.46
N THR A 26 16.70 -20.70 -18.85
CA THR A 26 16.52 -22.00 -19.51
C THR A 26 17.14 -22.05 -20.90
N ASP A 27 17.47 -20.91 -21.51
CA ASP A 27 18.07 -20.83 -22.84
C ASP A 27 19.50 -21.35 -22.89
N TRP A 28 20.25 -21.29 -21.78
CA TRP A 28 21.58 -21.90 -21.71
C TRP A 28 21.57 -23.43 -21.84
N PHE A 29 20.40 -24.05 -21.71
CA PHE A 29 20.23 -25.50 -21.93
C PHE A 29 19.78 -25.82 -23.37
N ASP A 30 19.60 -24.83 -24.25
CA ASP A 30 19.43 -25.07 -25.67
C ASP A 30 20.79 -25.40 -26.30
N SER A 31 20.91 -26.58 -26.91
CA SER A 31 22.17 -27.06 -27.48
C SER A 31 22.73 -26.15 -28.56
N ARG A 32 21.87 -25.39 -29.27
CA ARG A 32 22.31 -24.42 -30.28
C ARG A 32 22.98 -23.21 -29.63
N ILE A 33 22.43 -22.72 -28.52
CA ILE A 33 22.98 -21.59 -27.76
C ILE A 33 24.30 -22.01 -27.10
N ASP A 34 24.37 -23.18 -26.48
CA ASP A 34 25.62 -23.70 -25.90
C ASP A 34 26.71 -23.87 -26.98
N TYR A 35 26.35 -24.40 -28.16
CA TYR A 35 27.26 -24.51 -29.29
C TYR A 35 27.80 -23.14 -29.73
N ILE A 36 26.92 -22.14 -29.90
CA ILE A 36 27.32 -20.79 -30.30
C ILE A 36 28.24 -20.16 -29.25
N ILE A 37 27.92 -20.29 -27.96
CA ILE A 37 28.74 -19.76 -26.87
C ILE A 37 30.15 -20.35 -26.91
N ARG A 38 30.27 -21.67 -27.07
CA ARG A 38 31.56 -22.38 -27.01
C ARG A 38 32.39 -22.25 -28.27
N ASN A 39 31.76 -22.32 -29.44
CA ASN A 39 32.47 -22.46 -30.72
C ASN A 39 32.56 -21.13 -31.47
N ASN A 40 31.46 -20.36 -31.53
CA ASN A 40 31.43 -19.10 -32.26
C ASN A 40 31.95 -17.94 -31.40
N LEU A 41 31.42 -17.78 -30.18
CA LEU A 41 31.85 -16.76 -29.23
C LEU A 41 33.11 -17.16 -28.44
N ARG A 42 33.55 -18.42 -28.55
CA ARG A 42 34.75 -19.00 -27.91
C ARG A 42 34.81 -18.71 -26.40
N SER A 43 33.66 -18.85 -25.72
CA SER A 43 33.45 -18.53 -24.30
C SER A 43 32.94 -19.76 -23.53
N TYR A 44 33.05 -19.71 -22.20
CA TYR A 44 32.34 -20.63 -21.32
C TYR A 44 30.95 -20.07 -20.96
N PRO A 45 29.91 -20.91 -20.74
CA PRO A 45 28.62 -20.46 -20.25
C PRO A 45 28.73 -19.74 -18.90
N THR A 46 28.11 -18.56 -18.77
CA THR A 46 28.17 -17.71 -17.57
C THR A 46 26.80 -17.37 -16.98
N PHE A 47 25.70 -17.74 -17.64
CA PHE A 47 24.34 -17.36 -17.23
C PHE A 47 24.16 -15.83 -17.05
N HIS A 48 24.84 -15.05 -17.90
CA HIS A 48 24.79 -13.60 -17.90
C HIS A 48 24.04 -13.08 -19.13
N ARG A 49 23.07 -12.18 -18.97
CA ARG A 49 22.24 -11.67 -20.08
C ARG A 49 23.02 -11.19 -21.31
N LYS A 50 24.17 -10.51 -21.14
CA LYS A 50 25.03 -10.11 -22.28
C LYS A 50 25.56 -11.27 -23.12
N GLN A 51 25.88 -12.40 -22.48
CA GLN A 51 26.24 -13.61 -23.22
C GLN A 51 25.04 -14.17 -23.97
N TRP A 52 23.84 -14.11 -23.37
CA TRP A 52 22.60 -14.51 -24.01
C TRP A 52 22.27 -13.62 -25.21
N GLU A 53 22.40 -12.29 -25.09
CA GLU A 53 22.20 -11.34 -26.20
C GLU A 53 23.09 -11.72 -27.39
N PHE A 54 24.38 -11.93 -27.16
CA PHE A 54 25.31 -12.30 -28.23
C PHE A 54 24.97 -13.63 -28.88
N ALA A 55 24.67 -14.66 -28.09
CA ALA A 55 24.35 -15.98 -28.61
C ALA A 55 23.03 -15.97 -29.39
N MET A 56 22.02 -15.25 -28.90
CA MET A 56 20.72 -15.12 -29.54
C MET A 56 20.80 -14.29 -30.83
N LEU A 57 21.57 -13.21 -30.87
CA LEU A 57 21.76 -12.40 -32.09
C LEU A 57 22.40 -13.25 -33.19
N PHE A 58 23.47 -13.99 -32.85
CA PHE A 58 24.10 -14.92 -33.78
C PHE A 58 23.13 -16.01 -34.27
N LEU A 59 22.36 -16.61 -33.34
CA LEU A 59 21.36 -17.63 -33.67
C LEU A 59 20.27 -17.08 -34.59
N ALA A 60 19.75 -15.89 -34.29
CA ALA A 60 18.71 -15.23 -35.09
C ALA A 60 19.17 -14.98 -36.53
N LEU A 61 20.36 -14.38 -36.71
CA LEU A 61 20.90 -14.12 -38.05
C LEU A 61 21.22 -15.43 -38.82
N SER A 62 21.65 -16.47 -38.11
CA SER A 62 21.89 -17.80 -38.69
C SER A 62 20.60 -18.47 -39.16
N GLU A 63 19.54 -18.45 -38.35
CA GLU A 63 18.24 -19.07 -38.65
C GLU A 63 17.48 -18.31 -39.75
N GLU A 64 17.71 -17.00 -39.86
CA GLU A 64 17.26 -16.19 -41.01
C GLU A 64 18.12 -16.38 -42.27
N LYS A 65 19.19 -17.19 -42.19
CA LYS A 65 20.09 -17.52 -43.30
C LYS A 65 20.81 -16.30 -43.92
N ILE A 66 21.06 -15.25 -43.14
CA ILE A 66 21.74 -14.04 -43.62
C ILE A 66 23.27 -14.09 -43.38
N LEU A 67 23.75 -14.94 -42.48
CA LEU A 67 25.20 -15.12 -42.28
C LEU A 67 25.81 -16.01 -43.38
N HIS A 68 26.21 -15.40 -44.50
CA HIS A 68 26.90 -16.04 -45.62
C HIS A 68 27.99 -15.15 -46.22
N GLU A 69 28.94 -15.73 -46.97
CA GLU A 69 30.19 -15.09 -47.40
C GLU A 69 30.02 -13.86 -48.30
N ASP A 70 28.85 -13.67 -48.90
CA ASP A 70 28.51 -12.52 -49.75
C ASP A 70 27.77 -11.40 -49.00
N ALA A 71 27.30 -11.66 -47.79
CA ALA A 71 26.47 -10.72 -47.04
C ALA A 71 27.26 -9.49 -46.60
N ILE A 72 26.62 -8.33 -46.68
CA ILE A 72 27.14 -7.06 -46.18
C ILE A 72 26.23 -6.59 -45.04
N GLY A 73 26.80 -6.43 -43.85
CA GLY A 73 26.05 -6.04 -42.67
C GLY A 73 26.56 -4.78 -42.00
N ILE A 74 25.71 -4.20 -41.15
CA ILE A 74 26.06 -3.09 -40.25
C ILE A 74 25.70 -3.45 -38.81
N VAL A 75 26.56 -3.07 -37.87
CA VAL A 75 26.29 -3.14 -36.43
C VAL A 75 26.23 -1.75 -35.85
N PHE A 76 25.17 -1.49 -35.09
CA PHE A 76 24.92 -0.20 -34.45
C PHE A 76 25.23 -0.24 -32.96
N GLY A 77 25.86 0.84 -32.45
CA GLY A 77 26.33 0.92 -31.07
C GLY A 77 27.45 -0.06 -30.78
N ALA A 78 28.34 -0.22 -31.75
CA ALA A 78 29.35 -1.27 -31.77
C ALA A 78 30.49 -0.99 -30.80
N GLY A 79 30.72 -1.91 -29.87
CA GLY A 79 31.89 -1.93 -29.02
C GLY A 79 32.96 -2.88 -29.56
N ALA A 80 33.70 -3.49 -28.64
CA ALA A 80 34.62 -4.59 -28.92
C ALA A 80 34.03 -5.95 -28.49
N GLU A 81 32.73 -6.14 -28.64
CA GLU A 81 32.08 -7.40 -28.28
C GLU A 81 32.53 -8.59 -29.15
N ARG A 82 32.59 -9.76 -28.52
CA ARG A 82 32.96 -11.02 -29.19
C ARG A 82 32.08 -11.34 -30.40
N LEU A 83 30.79 -10.99 -30.33
CA LEU A 83 29.82 -11.23 -31.41
C LEU A 83 30.26 -10.61 -32.73
N LEU A 84 30.82 -9.40 -32.69
CA LEU A 84 31.27 -8.66 -33.87
C LEU A 84 32.32 -9.47 -34.64
N PHE A 85 33.32 -9.98 -33.95
CA PHE A 85 34.38 -10.80 -34.53
C PHE A 85 33.84 -12.13 -35.06
N SER A 86 32.91 -12.77 -34.33
CA SER A 86 32.27 -14.02 -34.76
C SER A 86 31.42 -13.86 -36.03
N ILE A 87 30.71 -12.74 -36.19
CA ILE A 87 29.94 -12.45 -37.41
C ILE A 87 30.87 -12.09 -38.57
N CYS A 88 31.94 -11.33 -38.31
CA CYS A 88 32.93 -10.93 -39.32
C CYS A 88 33.53 -12.14 -40.07
N GLU A 89 33.77 -13.27 -39.37
CA GLU A 89 34.25 -14.52 -39.98
C GLU A 89 33.26 -15.15 -40.98
N LYS A 90 31.98 -14.75 -40.97
CA LYS A 90 30.89 -15.39 -41.74
C LYS A 90 30.40 -14.58 -42.92
N VAL A 91 30.78 -13.31 -43.02
CA VAL A 91 30.21 -12.36 -43.99
C VAL A 91 31.28 -11.73 -44.85
N LYS A 92 30.87 -11.12 -45.96
CA LYS A 92 31.77 -10.39 -46.87
C LYS A 92 32.37 -9.18 -46.20
N LYS A 93 31.51 -8.41 -45.55
CA LYS A 93 31.86 -7.14 -44.93
C LYS A 93 30.91 -6.84 -43.79
N LEU A 94 31.46 -6.42 -42.65
CA LEU A 94 30.73 -5.89 -41.51
C LEU A 94 31.20 -4.46 -41.23
N ILE A 95 30.26 -3.54 -41.14
CA ILE A 95 30.51 -2.14 -40.82
C ILE A 95 30.10 -1.88 -39.37
N ALA A 96 31.05 -1.48 -38.53
CA ALA A 96 30.79 -1.18 -37.13
C ALA A 96 30.63 0.33 -36.89
N THR A 97 29.46 0.73 -36.39
CA THR A 97 29.16 2.15 -36.16
C THR A 97 28.84 2.44 -34.70
N ASP A 98 29.40 3.55 -34.21
CA ASP A 98 29.13 4.11 -32.90
C ASP A 98 29.56 5.60 -32.93
N LEU A 99 29.29 6.34 -31.86
CA LEU A 99 29.68 7.73 -31.70
C LEU A 99 31.15 7.92 -31.33
N TYR A 100 31.98 6.90 -31.08
CA TYR A 100 33.45 6.84 -30.81
C TYR A 100 34.21 8.07 -30.21
N SER A 101 33.53 9.05 -29.65
CA SER A 101 34.02 10.41 -29.40
C SER A 101 34.42 10.59 -27.94
N ALA A 102 35.22 11.62 -27.67
CA ALA A 102 35.67 11.99 -26.32
C ALA A 102 34.51 12.33 -25.37
N SER A 103 33.36 12.73 -25.90
CA SER A 103 32.11 13.03 -25.18
C SER A 103 31.20 11.81 -24.96
N SER A 104 31.55 10.63 -25.47
CA SER A 104 30.78 9.42 -25.21
C SER A 104 30.85 9.02 -23.72
N ASN A 105 29.71 8.59 -23.18
CA ASN A 105 29.57 8.13 -21.79
C ASN A 105 30.30 6.79 -21.53
N TRP A 106 30.73 6.09 -22.58
CA TRP A 106 31.49 4.86 -22.49
C TRP A 106 32.99 5.16 -22.56
N ILE A 107 33.68 5.05 -21.42
CA ILE A 107 35.11 5.35 -21.27
C ILE A 107 35.99 4.53 -22.24
N GLY A 108 35.52 3.34 -22.65
CA GLY A 108 36.26 2.43 -23.52
C GLY A 108 36.36 2.85 -24.99
N ALA A 109 35.36 3.53 -25.58
CA ALA A 109 35.24 3.69 -27.04
C ALA A 109 35.85 4.99 -27.62
N ARG A 110 36.62 5.74 -26.83
CA ARG A 110 37.16 7.05 -27.21
C ARG A 110 38.36 6.91 -28.15
N THR A 111 38.17 7.10 -29.45
CA THR A 111 39.26 6.92 -30.43
C THR A 111 39.08 7.77 -31.68
N SER A 112 40.17 8.30 -32.23
CA SER A 112 40.20 8.91 -33.57
C SER A 112 40.35 7.87 -34.69
N ASN A 113 40.54 6.59 -34.34
CA ASN A 113 40.64 5.47 -35.26
C ASN A 113 39.76 4.30 -34.76
N PRO A 114 38.45 4.31 -35.07
CA PRO A 114 37.50 3.30 -34.62
C PRO A 114 37.89 1.88 -35.03
N LYS A 115 38.37 1.71 -36.27
CA LYS A 115 38.74 0.39 -36.79
C LYS A 115 39.88 -0.22 -35.98
N GLN A 116 40.94 0.54 -35.75
CA GLN A 116 42.07 0.04 -34.97
C GLN A 116 41.67 -0.28 -33.53
N PHE A 117 40.85 0.56 -32.90
CA PHE A 117 40.37 0.33 -31.54
C PHE A 117 39.64 -1.02 -31.39
N ILE A 118 38.72 -1.33 -32.31
CA ILE A 118 38.02 -2.62 -32.28
C ILE A 118 39.02 -3.76 -32.49
N LEU A 119 39.92 -3.65 -33.48
CA LEU A 119 40.91 -4.68 -33.77
C LEU A 119 41.86 -4.96 -32.60
N ASP A 120 42.26 -3.93 -31.84
CA ASP A 120 43.14 -4.07 -30.67
C ASP A 120 42.51 -4.91 -29.55
N HIS A 121 41.17 -5.02 -29.55
CA HIS A 121 40.40 -5.79 -28.58
C HIS A 121 39.91 -7.13 -29.14
N ALA A 122 40.37 -7.53 -30.34
CA ALA A 122 39.98 -8.78 -30.95
C ALA A 122 40.33 -9.97 -30.03
N PRO A 123 39.33 -10.74 -29.57
CA PRO A 123 39.54 -11.87 -28.65
C PRO A 123 40.21 -13.07 -29.34
N PHE A 124 40.26 -13.07 -30.67
CA PHE A 124 40.88 -14.08 -31.52
C PHE A 124 41.21 -13.49 -32.90
N PRO A 125 42.11 -14.13 -33.68
CA PRO A 125 42.49 -13.64 -35.01
C PRO A 125 41.28 -13.55 -35.95
N ILE A 126 41.20 -12.45 -36.72
CA ILE A 126 40.19 -12.23 -37.76
C ILE A 126 40.82 -11.66 -39.03
N ASP A 127 40.11 -11.80 -40.15
CA ASP A 127 40.40 -11.11 -41.40
C ASP A 127 39.99 -9.63 -41.28
N THR A 128 40.98 -8.75 -41.17
CA THR A 128 40.78 -7.31 -40.95
C THR A 128 40.17 -6.58 -42.15
N ASP A 129 40.21 -7.19 -43.34
CA ASP A 129 39.64 -6.60 -44.55
C ASP A 129 38.11 -6.73 -44.56
N ARG A 130 37.56 -7.68 -43.80
CA ARG A 130 36.12 -7.89 -43.65
C ARG A 130 35.46 -6.94 -42.65
N LEU A 131 36.24 -6.24 -41.83
CA LEU A 131 35.72 -5.29 -40.83
C LEU A 131 36.11 -3.87 -41.19
N ASP A 132 35.15 -2.95 -41.22
CA ASP A 132 35.41 -1.52 -41.14
C ASP A 132 34.65 -0.92 -39.95
N ALA A 133 35.08 0.25 -39.49
CA ALA A 133 34.39 0.97 -38.44
C ALA A 133 34.40 2.48 -38.69
N ALA A 134 33.31 3.14 -38.34
CA ALA A 134 33.11 4.56 -38.59
C ALA A 134 32.34 5.23 -37.45
N TYR A 135 32.69 6.49 -37.18
CA TYR A 135 31.86 7.37 -36.38
C TYR A 135 30.54 7.62 -37.11
N MET A 136 29.42 7.17 -36.55
CA MET A 136 28.08 7.49 -37.10
C MET A 136 27.04 7.53 -35.98
N ASP A 137 26.10 8.47 -36.07
CA ASP A 137 24.90 8.50 -35.25
C ASP A 137 23.91 7.45 -35.76
N MET A 138 23.37 6.60 -34.88
CA MET A 138 22.42 5.56 -35.26
C MET A 138 21.13 6.08 -35.91
N ARG A 139 20.85 7.39 -35.77
CA ARG A 139 19.70 8.10 -36.35
C ARG A 139 20.03 8.77 -37.69
N SER A 140 21.29 8.71 -38.13
CA SER A 140 21.74 9.28 -39.41
C SER A 140 22.88 8.45 -39.98
N ILE A 141 22.53 7.51 -40.86
CA ILE A 141 23.47 6.56 -41.43
C ILE A 141 23.95 7.04 -42.80
N GLU A 142 25.26 7.28 -42.92
CA GLU A 142 25.90 7.82 -44.14
C GLU A 142 26.10 6.75 -45.24
N TYR A 143 25.07 5.95 -45.50
CA TYR A 143 25.02 4.96 -46.58
C TYR A 143 23.76 5.14 -47.45
N PRO A 144 23.83 4.79 -48.75
CA PRO A 144 22.66 4.79 -49.62
C PRO A 144 21.54 3.86 -49.13
N ASN A 145 20.36 4.04 -49.69
CA ASN A 145 19.23 3.13 -49.47
C ASN A 145 19.59 1.71 -49.94
N ASP A 146 18.98 0.69 -49.33
CA ASP A 146 19.10 -0.72 -49.75
C ASP A 146 20.56 -1.23 -49.84
N THR A 147 21.41 -0.80 -48.91
CA THR A 147 22.84 -1.16 -48.86
C THR A 147 23.08 -2.51 -48.17
N PHE A 148 22.41 -2.77 -47.03
CA PHE A 148 22.76 -3.86 -46.13
C PHE A 148 21.80 -5.06 -46.24
N ASP A 149 22.35 -6.27 -46.19
CA ASP A 149 21.58 -7.52 -46.10
C ASP A 149 21.03 -7.75 -44.68
N PHE A 150 21.78 -7.27 -43.68
CA PHE A 150 21.34 -7.27 -42.28
C PHE A 150 21.89 -6.09 -41.48
N CYS A 151 21.17 -5.79 -40.41
CA CYS A 151 21.60 -4.94 -39.33
C CYS A 151 21.57 -5.75 -38.03
N TYR A 152 22.41 -5.40 -37.05
CA TYR A 152 22.16 -5.82 -35.67
C TYR A 152 22.59 -4.80 -34.62
N SER A 153 22.02 -4.91 -33.43
CA SER A 153 22.43 -4.12 -32.26
C SER A 153 22.28 -4.95 -30.97
N SER A 154 23.22 -4.78 -30.05
CA SER A 154 23.22 -5.50 -28.77
C SER A 154 23.00 -4.55 -27.61
N CYS A 155 21.73 -4.31 -27.23
CA CYS A 155 21.38 -3.41 -26.13
C CYS A 155 22.03 -2.03 -26.30
N ALA A 156 21.86 -1.49 -27.51
CA ALA A 156 22.23 -0.13 -27.86
C ALA A 156 20.99 0.75 -28.02
N PHE A 157 19.86 0.15 -28.43
CA PHE A 157 18.63 0.86 -28.77
C PHE A 157 18.10 1.73 -27.62
N GLU A 158 18.16 1.25 -26.39
CA GLU A 158 17.76 1.97 -25.16
C GLU A 158 18.56 3.26 -24.88
N HIS A 159 19.70 3.45 -25.54
CA HIS A 159 20.63 4.55 -25.28
C HIS A 159 20.54 5.68 -26.31
N ILE A 160 19.77 5.50 -27.41
CA ILE A 160 19.92 6.34 -28.62
C ILE A 160 19.16 7.66 -28.61
N ALA A 161 18.12 7.79 -27.79
CA ALA A 161 17.23 8.94 -27.80
C ALA A 161 16.63 9.23 -26.43
N GLU A 162 16.23 10.48 -26.23
CA GLU A 162 15.46 10.89 -25.04
C GLU A 162 13.95 10.66 -25.22
N ASP A 163 13.48 10.73 -26.48
CA ASP A 163 12.07 10.66 -26.86
C ASP A 163 11.79 9.66 -27.99
N ASP A 164 10.49 9.49 -28.28
CA ASP A 164 9.98 8.51 -29.26
C ASP A 164 10.36 8.86 -30.69
N ALA A 165 10.57 10.15 -30.99
CA ALA A 165 10.97 10.60 -32.31
C ALA A 165 12.37 10.11 -32.66
N GLY A 166 13.34 10.24 -31.73
CA GLY A 166 14.69 9.74 -31.97
C GLY A 166 14.77 8.21 -32.11
N PHE A 167 13.95 7.45 -31.37
CA PHE A 167 13.86 6.00 -31.56
C PHE A 167 13.28 5.64 -32.94
N LEU A 168 12.26 6.39 -33.39
CA LEU A 168 11.66 6.20 -34.69
C LEU A 168 12.62 6.58 -35.83
N GLU A 169 13.39 7.66 -35.70
CA GLU A 169 14.43 8.05 -36.67
C GLU A 169 15.44 6.92 -36.91
N HIS A 170 15.92 6.28 -35.84
CA HIS A 170 16.79 5.11 -35.99
C HIS A 170 16.10 3.98 -36.76
N LEU A 171 14.87 3.62 -36.39
CA LEU A 171 14.16 2.53 -37.05
C LEU A 171 13.87 2.84 -38.53
N LEU A 172 13.61 4.11 -38.86
CA LEU A 172 13.46 4.58 -40.25
C LEU A 172 14.78 4.49 -41.02
N GLU A 173 15.92 4.84 -40.41
CA GLU A 173 17.24 4.66 -41.03
C GLU A 173 17.57 3.18 -41.26
N VAL A 174 17.20 2.30 -40.32
CA VAL A 174 17.32 0.86 -40.52
C VAL A 174 16.45 0.40 -41.69
N ASN A 175 15.18 0.82 -41.74
CA ASN A 175 14.29 0.48 -42.85
C ASN A 175 14.84 0.98 -44.20
N ARG A 176 15.36 2.21 -44.24
CA ARG A 176 15.93 2.83 -45.43
C ARG A 176 17.15 2.08 -45.95
N THR A 177 18.07 1.71 -45.05
CA THR A 177 19.38 1.15 -45.42
C THR A 177 19.36 -0.36 -45.61
N LEU A 178 18.40 -1.09 -45.02
CA LEU A 178 18.19 -2.50 -45.32
C LEU A 178 17.67 -2.71 -46.73
N LYS A 179 18.17 -3.76 -47.41
CA LYS A 179 17.56 -4.28 -48.64
C LYS A 179 16.18 -4.88 -48.36
N GLU A 180 15.34 -4.94 -49.38
CA GLU A 180 14.09 -5.69 -49.32
C GLU A 180 14.35 -7.15 -48.91
N GLY A 181 13.61 -7.64 -47.90
CA GLY A 181 13.83 -8.96 -47.29
C GLY A 181 14.97 -9.02 -46.26
N GLY A 182 15.73 -7.93 -46.09
CA GLY A 182 16.80 -7.80 -45.12
C GLY A 182 16.30 -7.84 -43.67
N VAL A 183 17.20 -8.17 -42.75
CA VAL A 183 16.87 -8.47 -41.34
C VAL A 183 17.55 -7.48 -40.39
N TYR A 184 16.81 -6.96 -39.43
CA TYR A 184 17.37 -6.32 -38.23
C TYR A 184 17.14 -7.21 -37.01
N ALA A 185 18.22 -7.76 -36.45
CA ALA A 185 18.18 -8.47 -35.19
C ALA A 185 18.65 -7.54 -34.07
N MET A 186 17.80 -7.27 -33.08
CA MET A 186 18.16 -6.36 -32.00
C MET A 186 17.82 -6.92 -30.63
N THR A 187 18.64 -6.55 -29.65
CA THR A 187 18.32 -6.72 -28.24
C THR A 187 18.22 -5.37 -27.56
N THR A 188 17.33 -5.26 -26.58
CA THR A 188 17.14 -4.06 -25.77
C THR A 188 16.55 -4.41 -24.41
N GLU A 189 16.36 -3.42 -23.55
CA GLU A 189 15.86 -3.60 -22.19
C GLU A 189 14.33 -3.56 -22.14
N LEU A 190 13.71 -4.63 -21.64
CA LEU A 190 12.28 -4.75 -21.44
C LEU A 190 11.92 -4.68 -19.97
N THR A 191 10.99 -3.78 -19.63
CA THR A 191 10.49 -3.59 -18.28
C THR A 191 9.28 -4.49 -17.99
N TYR A 192 9.19 -5.02 -16.77
CA TYR A 192 7.98 -5.68 -16.27
C TYR A 192 7.02 -4.69 -15.57
N ASN A 193 7.30 -3.39 -15.66
CA ASN A 193 6.38 -2.34 -15.25
C ASN A 193 5.27 -2.15 -16.29
N ASP A 194 4.27 -1.34 -15.95
CA ASP A 194 3.10 -1.12 -16.81
C ASP A 194 3.33 -0.01 -17.86
N GLU A 195 4.48 0.68 -17.78
CA GLU A 195 4.85 1.77 -18.68
C GLU A 195 6.36 1.75 -18.99
N THR A 196 6.73 2.35 -20.12
CA THR A 196 8.14 2.55 -20.50
C THR A 196 8.82 3.50 -19.51
N VAL A 197 9.94 3.08 -18.94
CA VAL A 197 10.72 3.90 -18.02
C VAL A 197 11.78 4.63 -18.83
N ARG A 198 11.63 5.94 -18.99
CA ARG A 198 12.56 6.79 -19.75
C ARG A 198 13.70 7.22 -18.85
N ILE A 199 14.78 6.45 -18.78
CA ILE A 199 15.98 6.87 -18.04
C ILE A 199 16.87 7.62 -19.03
N PRO A 200 17.42 8.79 -18.71
CA PRO A 200 18.29 9.52 -19.62
C PRO A 200 19.39 8.60 -20.17
N ASN A 201 19.39 8.42 -21.49
CA ASN A 201 20.28 7.52 -22.22
C ASN A 201 20.24 6.05 -21.75
N ASN A 202 19.13 5.50 -21.24
CA ASN A 202 18.99 4.08 -20.85
C ASN A 202 17.52 3.62 -20.64
N HIS A 203 16.66 3.76 -21.64
CA HIS A 203 15.22 3.45 -21.53
C HIS A 203 14.94 1.97 -21.26
N LEU A 204 13.94 1.69 -20.43
CA LEU A 204 13.40 0.35 -20.23
C LEU A 204 12.02 0.29 -20.88
N PHE A 205 11.88 -0.43 -21.99
CA PHE A 205 10.67 -0.40 -22.80
C PHE A 205 9.58 -1.31 -22.27
N GLU A 206 8.35 -0.79 -22.24
CA GLU A 206 7.15 -1.61 -22.21
C GLU A 206 6.94 -2.18 -23.62
N ILE A 207 6.55 -3.46 -23.70
CA ILE A 207 6.57 -4.21 -24.95
C ILE A 207 5.58 -3.71 -26.01
N ASN A 208 4.38 -3.27 -25.62
CA ASN A 208 3.42 -2.73 -26.57
C ASN A 208 3.90 -1.38 -27.12
N HIS A 209 4.49 -0.54 -26.27
CA HIS A 209 5.11 0.71 -26.70
C HIS A 209 6.25 0.47 -27.71
N LEU A 210 7.16 -0.46 -27.41
CA LEU A 210 8.26 -0.82 -28.30
C LEU A 210 7.76 -1.35 -29.66
N LEU A 211 6.77 -2.24 -29.65
CA LEU A 211 6.16 -2.78 -30.87
C LEU A 211 5.44 -1.69 -31.68
N GLY A 212 4.83 -0.71 -31.01
CA GLY A 212 4.25 0.47 -31.65
C GLY A 212 5.28 1.29 -32.43
N LEU A 213 6.44 1.60 -31.80
CA LEU A 213 7.54 2.31 -32.47
C LEU A 213 8.05 1.55 -33.70
N ILE A 214 8.23 0.23 -33.57
CA ILE A 214 8.66 -0.65 -34.66
C ILE A 214 7.66 -0.61 -35.80
N GLN A 215 6.37 -0.74 -35.50
CA GLN A 215 5.34 -0.73 -36.52
C GLN A 215 5.28 0.59 -37.29
N SER A 216 5.49 1.72 -36.62
CA SER A 216 5.54 3.05 -37.24
C SER A 216 6.71 3.24 -38.20
N SER A 217 7.76 2.42 -38.11
CA SER A 217 8.93 2.50 -39.00
C SER A 217 8.80 1.77 -40.34
N GLY A 218 7.75 0.95 -40.50
CA GLY A 218 7.60 0.05 -41.65
C GLY A 218 8.44 -1.23 -41.57
N LEU A 219 9.09 -1.50 -40.43
CA LEU A 219 9.71 -2.80 -40.14
C LEU A 219 8.69 -3.77 -39.53
N HIS A 220 8.82 -5.06 -39.85
CA HIS A 220 7.89 -6.09 -39.42
C HIS A 220 8.54 -7.08 -38.44
N ALA A 221 8.04 -7.09 -37.21
CA ALA A 221 8.40 -8.10 -36.22
C ALA A 221 7.83 -9.49 -36.58
N LYS A 222 8.36 -10.55 -35.93
CA LYS A 222 7.78 -11.89 -36.02
C LYS A 222 6.39 -11.93 -35.37
N PRO A 223 5.47 -12.82 -35.81
CA PRO A 223 4.08 -12.82 -35.37
C PRO A 223 3.84 -13.05 -33.87
N VAL A 224 4.81 -13.60 -33.15
CA VAL A 224 4.70 -13.92 -31.72
C VAL A 224 5.91 -13.34 -30.98
N PHE A 225 5.67 -12.67 -29.87
CA PHE A 225 6.70 -12.27 -28.91
C PHE A 225 6.51 -13.07 -27.62
N ASN A 226 7.48 -13.91 -27.24
CA ASN A 226 7.40 -14.71 -26.03
C ASN A 226 7.97 -13.95 -24.82
N ALA A 227 7.08 -13.36 -24.03
CA ALA A 227 7.39 -12.65 -22.79
C ALA A 227 7.35 -13.57 -21.55
N LYS A 228 7.26 -14.89 -21.73
CA LYS A 228 7.24 -15.87 -20.63
C LYS A 228 8.62 -16.02 -20.00
N LEU A 229 8.66 -15.86 -18.69
CA LEU A 229 9.81 -16.16 -17.85
C LEU A 229 9.51 -17.43 -17.04
N SER A 230 10.44 -18.37 -17.05
CA SER A 230 10.33 -19.62 -16.31
C SER A 230 10.44 -19.34 -14.82
N GLU A 231 9.50 -19.87 -14.02
CA GLU A 231 9.48 -19.67 -12.57
C GLU A 231 10.59 -20.50 -11.91
N ASN A 232 11.78 -19.92 -11.80
CA ASN A 232 12.90 -20.49 -11.07
C ASN A 232 13.69 -19.39 -10.35
N MET A 233 14.52 -19.78 -9.39
CA MET A 233 15.30 -18.86 -8.55
C MET A 233 16.29 -17.99 -9.35
N LEU A 234 16.79 -18.49 -10.48
CA LEU A 234 17.78 -17.78 -11.31
C LEU A 234 17.14 -16.69 -12.20
N ASN A 235 15.81 -16.74 -12.35
CA ASN A 235 14.97 -15.74 -13.01
C ASN A 235 14.28 -14.80 -11.99
N GLU A 236 14.50 -14.95 -10.68
CA GLU A 236 13.99 -13.99 -9.70
C GLU A 236 14.72 -12.64 -9.84
N PRO A 237 14.05 -11.50 -9.60
CA PRO A 237 14.71 -10.20 -9.58
C PRO A 237 15.88 -10.20 -8.60
N MET A 238 17.07 -9.86 -9.10
CA MET A 238 18.27 -9.87 -8.29
C MET A 238 18.34 -8.63 -7.39
N PRO A 239 18.42 -8.78 -6.05
CA PRO A 239 18.72 -7.66 -5.17
C PRO A 239 20.07 -7.05 -5.52
N SER A 240 20.09 -5.77 -5.87
CA SER A 240 21.31 -5.04 -6.16
C SER A 240 21.75 -4.21 -4.93
N PRO A 241 23.06 -3.96 -4.74
CA PRO A 241 23.51 -2.98 -3.76
C PRO A 241 22.94 -1.57 -4.02
N GLU A 242 22.60 -1.26 -5.26
CA GLU A 242 21.96 0.01 -5.66
C GLU A 242 20.57 0.14 -5.00
N ASP A 243 19.79 -0.93 -4.92
CA ASP A 243 18.42 -0.97 -4.40
C ASP A 243 18.30 -1.30 -2.91
N PHE A 244 19.31 -1.90 -2.29
CA PHE A 244 19.24 -2.32 -0.88
C PHE A 244 20.27 -1.63 0.02
N GLY A 245 21.25 -0.96 -0.56
CA GLY A 245 22.24 -0.18 0.19
C GLY A 245 23.34 -0.99 0.89
N PHE A 246 23.42 -2.31 0.64
CA PHE A 246 24.47 -3.18 1.13
C PHE A 246 24.77 -4.33 0.16
N ASN A 247 25.94 -4.95 0.28
CA ASN A 247 26.29 -6.15 -0.49
C ASN A 247 25.48 -7.34 0.03
N TYR A 248 24.32 -7.59 -0.57
CA TYR A 248 23.62 -8.86 -0.45
C TYR A 248 24.57 -9.95 -0.97
N GLY A 249 24.95 -10.92 -0.13
CA GLY A 249 26.08 -11.83 -0.33
C GLY A 249 26.35 -12.16 -1.80
N LYS A 250 27.45 -11.59 -2.35
CA LYS A 250 28.01 -12.02 -3.63
C LYS A 250 28.35 -13.50 -3.53
N HIS A 251 28.40 -14.16 -4.67
CA HIS A 251 29.07 -15.42 -5.04
C HIS A 251 28.07 -16.34 -5.76
N TRP A 252 28.01 -16.17 -7.09
CA TRP A 252 27.35 -17.05 -8.08
C TRP A 252 25.81 -17.03 -8.13
N ILE A 253 25.22 -15.95 -8.67
CA ILE A 253 23.81 -15.96 -9.11
C ILE A 253 23.71 -15.32 -10.52
N PRO A 254 22.99 -15.94 -11.49
CA PRO A 254 22.81 -15.44 -12.85
C PRO A 254 22.23 -14.03 -12.94
N HIS A 255 22.85 -13.16 -13.74
CA HIS A 255 22.34 -11.82 -14.05
C HIS A 255 21.34 -11.90 -15.21
N VAL A 256 20.16 -12.48 -14.95
CA VAL A 256 19.09 -12.65 -15.94
C VAL A 256 17.99 -11.61 -15.74
N THR A 257 17.38 -11.54 -14.55
CA THR A 257 16.35 -10.54 -14.22
C THR A 257 16.91 -9.52 -13.24
N LEU A 258 16.95 -8.26 -13.67
CA LEU A 258 17.59 -7.19 -12.92
C LEU A 258 16.56 -6.36 -12.16
N LEU A 259 17.00 -5.86 -11.01
CA LEU A 259 16.36 -4.79 -10.27
C LEU A 259 17.32 -3.60 -10.27
N ARG A 260 16.81 -2.44 -10.66
CA ARG A 260 17.54 -1.17 -10.55
C ARG A 260 16.57 -0.05 -10.21
N HIS A 261 16.85 0.67 -9.13
CA HIS A 261 16.03 1.78 -8.61
C HIS A 261 14.53 1.45 -8.54
N GLY A 262 14.19 0.26 -8.04
CA GLY A 262 12.80 -0.23 -7.93
C GLY A 262 12.16 -0.68 -9.25
N ARG A 263 12.90 -0.71 -10.36
CA ARG A 263 12.40 -1.15 -11.67
C ARG A 263 12.95 -2.53 -12.02
N ILE A 264 12.05 -3.44 -12.35
CA ILE A 264 12.37 -4.81 -12.77
C ILE A 264 12.43 -4.85 -14.29
N PHE A 265 13.52 -5.38 -14.83
CA PHE A 265 13.71 -5.48 -16.27
C PHE A 265 14.63 -6.65 -16.64
N THR A 266 14.66 -6.98 -17.93
CA THR A 266 15.52 -8.01 -18.53
C THR A 266 15.81 -7.64 -19.98
N SER A 267 16.81 -8.28 -20.59
CA SER A 267 17.03 -8.15 -22.04
C SER A 267 15.90 -8.86 -22.81
N CYS A 268 15.47 -8.30 -23.94
CA CYS A 268 14.62 -8.98 -24.91
C CYS A 268 15.27 -9.01 -26.29
N MET A 269 14.83 -9.93 -27.14
CA MET A 269 15.25 -10.11 -28.53
C MET A 269 14.08 -9.84 -29.48
N LEU A 270 14.34 -9.05 -30.52
CA LEU A 270 13.42 -8.76 -31.62
C LEU A 270 14.09 -9.07 -32.96
N ILE A 271 13.32 -9.68 -33.87
CA ILE A 271 13.76 -9.99 -35.24
C ILE A 271 12.81 -9.27 -36.17
N LEU A 272 13.32 -8.24 -36.83
CA LEU A 272 12.56 -7.34 -37.69
C LEU A 272 12.95 -7.55 -39.15
N LYS A 273 12.00 -7.44 -40.06
CA LYS A 273 12.24 -7.53 -41.50
C LYS A 273 11.75 -6.29 -42.23
N LYS A 274 12.48 -5.90 -43.27
CA LYS A 274 11.97 -5.01 -44.31
C LYS A 274 11.15 -5.85 -45.30
N ASP A 275 9.87 -5.52 -45.41
CA ASP A 275 8.95 -6.16 -46.35
C ASP A 275 7.92 -5.11 -46.80
N SER A 276 8.22 -4.44 -47.90
CA SER A 276 7.43 -3.32 -48.41
C SER A 276 6.02 -3.74 -48.84
N ASN A 277 5.78 -5.04 -49.01
CA ASN A 277 4.49 -5.60 -49.43
C ASN A 277 3.64 -6.12 -48.26
N ARG A 278 4.22 -6.23 -47.05
CA ARG A 278 3.52 -6.76 -45.89
C ARG A 278 2.77 -5.66 -45.16
N LEU A 279 1.51 -5.94 -44.85
CA LEU A 279 0.73 -5.01 -44.03
C LEU A 279 1.29 -4.97 -42.58
N PRO A 280 1.27 -3.79 -41.93
CA PRO A 280 1.60 -3.67 -40.52
C PRO A 280 0.74 -4.60 -39.66
N GLY A 281 1.35 -5.31 -38.71
CA GLY A 281 0.65 -6.20 -37.80
C GLY A 281 1.35 -6.29 -36.45
N PHE A 282 0.56 -6.29 -35.37
CA PHE A 282 1.08 -6.43 -34.01
C PHE A 282 1.36 -7.90 -33.68
N PRO A 283 2.56 -8.23 -33.16
CA PRO A 283 2.83 -9.55 -32.62
C PRO A 283 1.91 -9.92 -31.47
N VAL A 284 1.53 -11.19 -31.37
CA VAL A 284 0.87 -11.75 -30.19
C VAL A 284 1.90 -11.87 -29.07
N ILE A 285 1.62 -11.23 -27.92
CA ILE A 285 2.49 -11.29 -26.75
C ILE A 285 2.07 -12.45 -25.85
N GLU A 286 2.96 -13.42 -25.63
CA GLU A 286 2.68 -14.60 -24.81
C GLU A 286 3.32 -14.47 -23.41
N GLY A 287 2.55 -14.79 -22.37
CA GLY A 287 3.09 -15.02 -21.02
C GLY A 287 3.49 -13.78 -20.21
N LEU A 288 3.34 -12.55 -20.73
CA LEU A 288 3.75 -11.31 -20.06
C LEU A 288 3.15 -11.16 -18.65
N GLU A 289 1.84 -11.28 -18.50
CA GLU A 289 1.15 -11.07 -17.21
C GLU A 289 1.56 -12.09 -16.15
N LYS A 290 1.83 -13.34 -16.58
CA LYS A 290 2.37 -14.37 -15.68
C LYS A 290 3.77 -14.02 -15.21
N SER A 291 4.64 -13.55 -16.11
CA SER A 291 5.98 -13.10 -15.77
C SER A 291 5.95 -11.89 -14.82
N LYS A 292 5.11 -10.87 -15.11
CA LYS A 292 4.90 -9.71 -14.22
C LYS A 292 4.48 -10.13 -12.81
N ALA A 293 3.51 -11.05 -12.70
CA ALA A 293 3.06 -11.56 -11.42
C ALA A 293 4.17 -12.33 -10.66
N PHE A 294 4.95 -13.16 -11.37
CA PHE A 294 6.08 -13.90 -10.80
C PHE A 294 7.15 -12.97 -10.22
N VAL A 295 7.62 -11.98 -11.00
CA VAL A 295 8.68 -11.06 -10.56
C VAL A 295 8.23 -10.13 -9.43
N ARG A 296 6.98 -9.64 -9.47
CA ARG A 296 6.42 -8.79 -8.38
C ARG A 296 6.29 -9.57 -7.08
N ARG A 297 5.77 -10.80 -7.14
CA ARG A 297 5.56 -11.66 -5.98
C ARG A 297 6.88 -12.03 -5.30
N THR A 298 7.89 -12.41 -6.09
CA THR A 298 9.22 -12.80 -5.58
C THR A 298 9.96 -11.60 -4.97
N LEU A 299 9.93 -10.44 -5.64
CA LEU A 299 10.50 -9.20 -5.10
C LEU A 299 9.87 -8.80 -3.76
N ASN A 300 8.53 -8.79 -3.66
CA ASN A 300 7.85 -8.42 -2.40
C ASN A 300 8.25 -9.33 -1.24
N LYS A 301 8.33 -10.65 -1.48
CA LYS A 301 8.76 -11.63 -0.49
C LYS A 301 10.20 -11.38 -0.04
N GLN A 302 11.09 -11.02 -0.97
CA GLN A 302 12.48 -10.68 -0.65
C GLN A 302 12.56 -9.40 0.18
N ILE A 303 11.85 -8.33 -0.21
CA ILE A 303 11.76 -7.06 0.53
C ILE A 303 11.29 -7.29 1.97
N GLU A 304 10.19 -8.02 2.15
CA GLU A 304 9.67 -8.33 3.49
C GLU A 304 10.68 -9.09 4.33
N LYS A 305 11.36 -10.08 3.74
CA LYS A 305 12.38 -10.87 4.44
C LYS A 305 13.59 -10.01 4.84
N VAL A 306 14.08 -9.19 3.92
CA VAL A 306 15.28 -8.36 4.13
C VAL A 306 15.03 -7.32 5.21
N TRP A 307 13.94 -6.55 5.07
CA TRP A 307 13.69 -5.43 5.97
C TRP A 307 12.97 -5.83 7.25
N LYS A 308 12.63 -7.10 7.47
CA LYS A 308 12.03 -7.57 8.73
C LYS A 308 12.87 -7.22 9.95
N ASP A 309 14.18 -7.31 9.81
CA ASP A 309 15.18 -7.04 10.85
C ASP A 309 16.01 -5.80 10.46
N TRP A 310 16.73 -5.22 11.43
CA TRP A 310 17.62 -4.07 11.16
C TRP A 310 18.74 -4.47 10.19
N GLN A 311 18.79 -3.78 9.05
CA GLN A 311 19.84 -3.93 8.04
C GLN A 311 20.73 -2.69 8.05
N TYR A 312 22.05 -2.89 7.90
CA TYR A 312 23.00 -1.80 7.74
C TYR A 312 22.99 -1.30 6.30
N ILE A 313 22.92 0.02 6.12
CA ILE A 313 23.04 0.71 4.84
C ILE A 313 24.42 1.38 4.81
N SER A 314 25.19 1.16 3.75
CA SER A 314 26.57 1.68 3.63
C SER A 314 26.55 3.13 3.13
N PRO A 315 26.93 4.14 3.94
CA PRO A 315 26.98 5.53 3.49
C PRO A 315 28.31 5.86 2.80
N THR A 316 28.27 6.72 1.79
CA THR A 316 29.45 7.33 1.14
C THR A 316 29.77 8.67 1.79
N ARG A 317 31.07 9.01 1.98
CA ARG A 317 31.54 10.27 2.61
C ARG A 317 32.39 11.12 1.64
N GLY A 318 32.11 12.42 1.60
CA GLY A 318 32.98 13.46 0.99
C GLY A 318 33.00 13.51 -0.55
N GLU A 319 33.66 14.55 -1.09
CA GLU A 319 33.79 14.79 -2.55
C GLU A 319 34.84 13.91 -3.26
N LYS A 320 35.74 13.24 -2.51
CA LYS A 320 36.92 12.55 -3.08
C LYS A 320 36.62 11.17 -3.66
N ASP A 321 35.43 10.62 -3.42
CA ASP A 321 35.04 9.31 -3.97
C ASP A 321 34.26 9.46 -5.29
N LYS A 322 34.79 10.30 -6.21
CA LYS A 322 34.16 10.63 -7.50
C LYS A 322 33.93 9.42 -8.40
N SER A 323 34.61 8.30 -8.15
CA SER A 323 34.44 7.05 -8.90
C SER A 323 33.08 6.37 -8.68
N ASN A 324 32.32 6.75 -7.65
CA ASN A 324 31.04 6.13 -7.27
C ASN A 324 29.92 7.17 -7.02
N ALA A 325 29.86 8.26 -7.79
CA ALA A 325 28.75 9.21 -7.68
C ALA A 325 27.42 8.47 -7.95
N ILE A 326 26.61 8.28 -6.91
CA ILE A 326 25.29 7.66 -7.01
C ILE A 326 24.42 8.61 -7.84
N ILE A 327 23.85 8.09 -8.93
CA ILE A 327 23.01 8.86 -9.86
C ILE A 327 21.93 9.60 -9.05
N GLY A 328 21.93 10.93 -9.16
CA GLY A 328 21.02 11.81 -8.42
C GLY A 328 21.61 12.56 -7.26
N HIS A 329 22.83 12.25 -6.85
CA HIS A 329 23.45 12.96 -5.73
C HIS A 329 24.37 14.09 -6.21
N GLU A 330 24.52 14.29 -7.52
CA GLU A 330 25.53 15.16 -8.13
C GLU A 330 25.37 16.62 -7.70
N ASN A 331 24.14 17.13 -7.70
CA ASN A 331 23.87 18.52 -7.29
C ASN A 331 24.05 18.72 -5.78
N PHE A 332 23.75 17.71 -4.97
CA PHE A 332 23.95 17.77 -3.52
C PHE A 332 25.44 17.76 -3.16
N ILE A 333 26.23 16.97 -3.88
CA ILE A 333 27.68 16.87 -3.70
C ILE A 333 28.38 18.14 -4.21
N LYS A 334 27.99 18.65 -5.39
CA LYS A 334 28.63 19.82 -6.04
C LYS A 334 28.42 21.15 -5.32
N ASP A 335 27.35 21.31 -4.55
CA ASP A 335 27.00 22.58 -3.90
C ASP A 335 27.84 22.83 -2.62
N SER A 336 29.08 22.30 -2.51
CA SER A 336 29.94 22.53 -1.35
C SER A 336 30.43 23.98 -1.36
N ARG A 337 29.96 24.75 -0.37
CA ARG A 337 30.20 26.20 -0.32
C ARG A 337 31.54 26.49 0.35
N THR A 338 32.11 25.54 1.09
CA THR A 338 33.43 25.68 1.73
C THR A 338 34.23 24.37 1.77
N LYS A 339 35.57 24.48 1.84
CA LYS A 339 36.52 23.36 1.92
C LYS A 339 36.40 22.52 3.22
N ASN A 340 35.54 22.92 4.16
CA ASN A 340 35.38 22.35 5.51
C ASN A 340 33.99 21.75 5.78
N ASP A 341 33.12 21.63 4.78
CA ASP A 341 31.78 21.03 4.94
C ASP A 341 31.88 19.49 4.94
N PHE A 342 31.35 18.83 5.97
CA PHE A 342 31.16 17.37 5.98
C PHE A 342 29.90 17.01 5.19
N VAL A 343 30.00 16.03 4.29
CA VAL A 343 28.88 15.56 3.47
C VAL A 343 28.87 14.03 3.45
N PHE A 344 27.68 13.44 3.62
CA PHE A 344 27.46 12.01 3.43
C PHE A 344 26.16 11.74 2.67
N HIS A 345 26.04 10.56 2.09
CA HIS A 345 24.78 10.08 1.53
C HIS A 345 24.69 8.55 1.52
N SER A 346 23.47 8.00 1.55
CA SER A 346 23.21 6.58 1.34
C SER A 346 22.85 6.28 -0.13
N PRO A 347 22.86 5.00 -0.57
CA PRO A 347 22.18 4.58 -1.78
C PRO A 347 20.65 4.74 -1.67
N TYR A 348 19.99 4.72 -2.83
CA TYR A 348 18.53 4.72 -2.96
C TYR A 348 17.95 3.35 -2.65
N CYS A 349 17.41 3.16 -1.45
CA CYS A 349 16.90 1.87 -0.99
C CYS A 349 15.41 1.68 -1.32
N LEU A 350 15.06 0.49 -1.81
CA LEU A 350 13.69 0.01 -2.05
C LEU A 350 13.18 -0.73 -0.81
N PHE A 351 12.22 -0.13 -0.11
CA PHE A 351 11.59 -0.72 1.08
C PHE A 351 10.25 -1.43 0.79
N GLY A 352 9.71 -1.30 -0.41
CA GLY A 352 8.36 -1.76 -0.74
C GLY A 352 7.27 -0.99 0.03
N ALA A 353 6.02 -1.45 -0.02
CA ALA A 353 4.92 -0.78 0.70
C ALA A 353 5.04 -0.92 2.23
N GLY A 354 4.82 0.17 2.98
CA GLY A 354 4.60 0.12 4.43
C GLY A 354 5.57 0.96 5.26
N SER A 355 5.44 0.88 6.58
CA SER A 355 6.22 1.70 7.52
C SER A 355 7.67 1.25 7.63
N VAL A 356 8.57 2.22 7.49
CA VAL A 356 10.01 2.06 7.53
C VAL A 356 10.58 2.94 8.64
N GLU A 357 11.54 2.40 9.37
CA GLU A 357 12.34 3.10 10.36
C GLU A 357 13.80 3.07 9.92
N ILE A 358 14.44 4.25 9.89
CA ILE A 358 15.86 4.43 9.60
C ILE A 358 16.53 5.02 10.85
N LYS A 359 17.67 4.45 11.24
CA LYS A 359 18.50 4.91 12.35
C LYS A 359 19.86 5.34 11.81
N ILE A 360 20.33 6.51 12.20
CA ILE A 360 21.61 7.08 11.78
C ILE A 360 22.40 7.40 13.04
N ASP A 361 23.43 6.61 13.33
CA ASP A 361 24.33 6.82 14.46
C ASP A 361 25.57 7.59 13.99
N LEU A 362 25.90 8.68 14.69
CA LEU A 362 26.94 9.63 14.33
C LEU A 362 27.86 9.86 15.52
N PHE A 363 29.14 10.08 15.25
CA PHE A 363 30.12 10.46 16.27
C PHE A 363 30.91 11.67 15.79
N ALA A 364 30.71 12.83 16.42
CA ALA A 364 31.34 14.09 16.04
C ALA A 364 32.65 14.30 16.81
N GLU A 365 33.68 14.84 16.16
CA GLU A 365 34.95 15.23 16.82
C GLU A 365 34.94 16.73 17.16
N ASP A 366 34.64 17.58 16.17
CA ASP A 366 34.47 19.04 16.30
C ASP A 366 33.26 19.56 15.51
N GLY A 367 32.34 18.65 15.13
CA GLY A 367 31.07 18.96 14.49
C GLY A 367 30.30 20.01 15.28
N ARG A 368 29.69 20.97 14.59
CA ARG A 368 28.82 21.99 15.20
C ARG A 368 27.36 21.76 14.85
N GLN A 369 27.12 21.36 13.62
CA GLN A 369 25.77 21.19 13.07
C GLN A 369 25.81 20.18 11.93
N LEU A 370 24.80 19.31 11.85
CA LEU A 370 24.59 18.37 10.75
C LEU A 370 23.12 18.38 10.35
N ASN A 371 22.86 18.78 9.11
CA ASN A 371 21.58 18.66 8.45
C ASN A 371 21.49 17.30 7.74
N VAL A 372 20.38 16.57 7.89
CA VAL A 372 20.13 15.25 7.31
C VAL A 372 18.77 15.27 6.63
N LYS A 373 18.68 14.74 5.41
CA LYS A 373 17.49 14.72 4.57
C LYS A 373 17.14 13.30 4.20
N LEU A 374 15.87 12.91 4.35
CA LEU A 374 15.31 11.75 3.67
C LEU A 374 14.73 12.20 2.33
N VAL A 375 15.20 11.59 1.26
CA VAL A 375 14.79 11.93 -0.09
C VAL A 375 14.07 10.74 -0.70
N GLU A 376 12.81 10.94 -1.09
CA GLU A 376 12.12 10.06 -2.02
C GLU A 376 12.62 10.38 -3.43
N PHE A 377 12.90 9.33 -4.19
CA PHE A 377 13.35 9.46 -5.57
C PHE A 377 12.42 8.73 -6.52
N ASN A 378 11.90 9.51 -7.47
CA ASN A 378 11.27 9.02 -8.67
C ASN A 378 12.29 9.02 -9.80
N VAL A 379 12.56 7.84 -10.35
CA VAL A 379 13.51 7.68 -11.46
C VAL A 379 13.01 8.38 -12.72
N TYR A 380 11.69 8.38 -12.96
CA TYR A 380 11.08 9.11 -14.07
C TYR A 380 9.61 9.51 -13.80
N PRO A 381 9.21 10.79 -14.02
CA PRO A 381 10.11 11.93 -14.23
C PRO A 381 11.13 12.02 -13.10
N TYR A 382 12.33 12.52 -13.43
CA TYR A 382 13.46 12.55 -12.50
C TYR A 382 13.19 13.57 -11.39
N GLU A 383 12.48 13.13 -10.36
CA GLU A 383 11.94 13.98 -9.32
C GLU A 383 12.42 13.50 -7.96
N ARG A 384 12.88 14.47 -7.17
CA ARG A 384 13.31 14.25 -5.81
C ARG A 384 12.41 15.06 -4.90
N GLU A 385 11.80 14.37 -3.96
CA GLU A 385 11.01 15.00 -2.92
C GLU A 385 11.72 14.79 -1.59
N ILE A 386 12.01 15.89 -0.88
CA ILE A 386 12.54 15.80 0.48
C ILE A 386 11.34 15.46 1.37
N LEU A 387 11.32 14.25 1.91
CA LEU A 387 10.26 13.80 2.81
C LEU A 387 10.43 14.35 4.22
N THR A 388 11.67 14.43 4.69
CA THR A 388 12.02 15.03 5.97
C THR A 388 13.43 15.59 5.95
N GLU A 389 13.66 16.63 6.74
CA GLU A 389 14.95 17.28 6.93
C GLU A 389 15.13 17.58 8.43
N GLU A 390 16.19 17.05 9.02
CA GLU A 390 16.51 17.21 10.44
C GLU A 390 17.87 17.86 10.59
N THR A 391 18.02 18.75 11.56
CA THR A 391 19.31 19.39 11.85
C THR A 391 19.70 19.12 13.29
N VAL A 392 20.87 18.52 13.48
CA VAL A 392 21.44 18.19 14.80
C VAL A 392 22.58 19.13 15.10
N GLU A 393 22.50 19.82 16.23
CA GLU A 393 23.61 20.60 16.78
C GLU A 393 24.43 19.77 17.76
N PHE A 394 25.74 20.00 17.79
CA PHE A 394 26.67 19.25 18.62
C PHE A 394 27.36 20.20 19.60
N GLU A 395 27.35 19.84 20.88
CA GLU A 395 28.05 20.61 21.91
C GLU A 395 29.58 20.55 21.70
N ARG A 396 30.26 21.66 21.97
CA ARG A 396 31.73 21.73 21.84
C ARG A 396 32.39 20.94 22.97
N GLY A 397 33.02 19.83 22.61
CA GLY A 397 33.98 19.14 23.47
C GLY A 397 33.69 17.65 23.64
N ASN A 398 34.73 16.83 23.41
CA ASN A 398 34.82 15.39 23.65
C ASN A 398 33.70 14.51 23.07
N GLY A 399 33.80 14.21 21.77
CA GLY A 399 33.30 12.94 21.21
C GLY A 399 31.84 12.65 21.51
N THR A 400 30.94 13.55 21.10
CA THR A 400 29.50 13.37 21.32
C THR A 400 28.93 12.43 20.26
N GLY A 401 28.34 11.33 20.74
CA GLY A 401 27.56 10.41 19.92
C GLY A 401 26.11 10.89 19.82
N SER A 402 25.59 11.01 18.61
CA SER A 402 24.20 11.39 18.35
C SER A 402 23.52 10.37 17.45
N THR A 403 22.25 10.06 17.73
CA THR A 403 21.43 9.17 16.90
C THR A 403 20.28 9.98 16.31
N ILE A 404 20.10 9.90 15.00
CA ILE A 404 18.94 10.42 14.28
C ILE A 404 18.05 9.25 13.89
N THR A 405 16.73 9.34 14.11
CA THR A 405 15.78 8.29 13.72
C THR A 405 14.71 8.89 12.79
N LEU A 406 14.68 8.43 11.55
CA LEU A 406 13.70 8.84 10.55
C LEU A 406 12.63 7.75 10.39
N ARG A 407 11.36 8.13 10.32
CA ARG A 407 10.23 7.21 10.07
C ARG A 407 9.38 7.72 8.93
N PHE A 408 9.00 6.82 8.02
CA PHE A 408 8.17 7.18 6.86
C PHE A 408 7.39 5.96 6.33
N ILE A 409 6.42 6.23 5.47
CA ILE A 409 5.66 5.20 4.76
C ILE A 409 6.22 5.08 3.35
N ALA A 410 6.83 3.95 3.07
CA ALA A 410 7.41 3.68 1.76
C ALA A 410 6.33 3.25 0.76
N ASN A 411 6.45 3.76 -0.47
CA ASN A 411 5.68 3.35 -1.62
C ASN A 411 6.36 2.13 -2.28
N PRO A 412 5.58 1.14 -2.78
CA PRO A 412 6.15 -0.07 -3.39
C PRO A 412 7.01 0.16 -4.64
N THR A 413 6.92 1.32 -5.28
CA THR A 413 7.58 1.64 -6.55
C THR A 413 8.64 2.74 -6.44
N LYS A 414 8.87 3.26 -5.23
CA LYS A 414 9.79 4.38 -4.98
C LYS A 414 11.01 3.90 -4.21
N THR A 415 12.10 4.64 -4.34
CA THR A 415 13.33 4.40 -3.61
C THR A 415 13.70 5.61 -2.76
N TYR A 416 14.46 5.38 -1.70
CA TYR A 416 14.67 6.37 -0.64
C TYR A 416 16.14 6.45 -0.25
N ALA A 417 16.69 7.65 -0.15
CA ALA A 417 18.06 7.88 0.30
C ALA A 417 18.12 8.86 1.47
N VAL A 418 19.15 8.71 2.29
CA VAL A 418 19.51 9.65 3.35
C VAL A 418 20.68 10.48 2.87
N LEU A 419 20.54 11.79 2.85
CA LEU A 419 21.60 12.75 2.54
C LEU A 419 21.96 13.50 3.82
N GLY A 420 23.19 13.95 4.00
CA GLY A 420 23.48 14.88 5.08
C GLY A 420 24.69 15.76 4.85
N ARG A 421 24.62 16.97 5.39
CA ARG A 421 25.61 18.03 5.27
C ARG A 421 25.77 18.74 6.61
N GLY A 422 27.00 18.94 7.05
CA GLY A 422 27.29 19.58 8.33
C GLY A 422 28.59 20.37 8.34
N ALA A 423 28.75 21.20 9.37
CA ALA A 423 29.96 21.98 9.61
C ALA A 423 30.83 21.28 10.68
N GLY A 424 32.11 21.05 10.37
CA GLY A 424 33.08 20.35 11.23
C GLY A 424 33.37 18.92 10.77
N SER A 425 34.02 18.12 11.61
CA SER A 425 34.48 16.76 11.32
C SER A 425 33.76 15.69 12.15
N PHE A 426 33.51 14.56 11.50
CA PHE A 426 32.76 13.43 12.04
C PHE A 426 33.56 12.13 11.87
N ARG A 427 33.78 11.43 12.98
CA ARG A 427 34.59 10.20 13.05
C ARG A 427 33.87 9.02 12.40
N SER A 428 32.60 8.82 12.75
CA SER A 428 31.81 7.71 12.23
C SER A 428 30.38 8.10 11.92
N ILE A 429 29.84 7.49 10.87
CA ILE A 429 28.42 7.46 10.55
C ILE A 429 28.01 6.03 10.21
N THR A 430 26.91 5.58 10.78
CA THR A 430 26.28 4.29 10.53
C THR A 430 24.81 4.51 10.23
N ILE A 431 24.31 3.94 9.14
CA ILE A 431 22.88 3.99 8.78
C ILE A 431 22.34 2.58 8.89
N GLN A 432 21.17 2.42 9.51
CA GLN A 432 20.43 1.16 9.59
C GLN A 432 18.97 1.40 9.22
N ALA A 433 18.28 0.41 8.66
CA ALA A 433 16.86 0.49 8.39
C ALA A 433 16.13 -0.83 8.60
N ARG A 434 14.82 -0.76 8.88
CA ARG A 434 13.89 -1.91 8.92
C ARG A 434 12.47 -1.50 8.54
N LYS A 435 11.65 -2.48 8.20
CA LYS A 435 10.19 -2.38 8.13
C LYS A 435 9.58 -2.80 9.45
N ASN A 436 8.56 -2.07 9.86
CA ASN A 436 7.72 -2.49 10.98
C ASN A 436 6.83 -3.68 10.56
N LYS A 437 6.52 -4.60 11.48
CA LYS A 437 5.59 -5.73 11.20
C LYS A 437 4.25 -5.16 10.69
N ILE A 438 3.92 -5.45 9.43
CA ILE A 438 2.71 -4.95 8.76
C ILE A 438 1.51 -5.83 9.15
N PHE A 439 0.46 -5.21 9.71
CA PHE A 439 -0.91 -5.75 9.61
C PHE A 439 -1.43 -5.43 8.21
N PRO A 440 -1.89 -6.41 7.41
CA PRO A 440 -2.06 -6.23 5.97
C PRO A 440 -3.22 -5.28 5.66
N PHE A 441 -2.92 -4.29 4.84
CA PHE A 441 -3.85 -3.29 4.28
C PHE A 441 -4.54 -3.86 3.02
N LYS A 442 -5.66 -4.55 3.23
CA LYS A 442 -6.81 -4.64 2.30
C LYS A 442 -8.06 -4.38 3.13
N PRO A 443 -9.10 -3.70 2.60
CA PRO A 443 -10.40 -3.71 3.25
C PRO A 443 -10.87 -5.17 3.36
N PHE A 444 -11.35 -5.58 4.54
CA PHE A 444 -11.73 -6.97 4.80
C PHE A 444 -12.94 -7.36 3.94
N MET A 445 -12.87 -8.50 3.24
CA MET A 445 -14.07 -9.12 2.69
C MET A 445 -14.90 -9.69 3.84
N LEU A 446 -15.92 -8.95 4.26
CA LEU A 446 -16.81 -9.38 5.32
C LEU A 446 -17.78 -10.44 4.79
N VAL A 447 -17.69 -11.63 5.35
CA VAL A 447 -18.67 -12.70 5.12
C VAL A 447 -19.61 -12.80 6.32
N PRO A 448 -20.88 -13.24 6.14
CA PRO A 448 -21.87 -13.33 7.21
C PRO A 448 -21.41 -14.14 8.44
N GLN A 449 -20.44 -15.05 8.28
CA GLN A 449 -19.90 -15.84 9.38
C GLN A 449 -18.80 -15.14 10.21
N ASN A 450 -18.29 -13.98 9.78
CA ASN A 450 -17.26 -13.28 10.55
C ASN A 450 -17.81 -12.78 11.89
N ARG A 451 -17.06 -13.04 12.96
CA ARG A 451 -17.32 -12.54 14.31
C ARG A 451 -16.42 -11.36 14.63
N PHE A 452 -16.94 -10.43 15.41
CA PHE A 452 -16.28 -9.21 15.82
C PHE A 452 -16.30 -9.14 17.33
N TYR A 453 -15.19 -8.68 17.91
CA TYR A 453 -15.10 -8.42 19.33
C TYR A 453 -14.49 -7.05 19.60
N PHE A 454 -15.33 -6.12 20.06
CA PHE A 454 -14.88 -4.86 20.60
C PHE A 454 -14.44 -5.04 22.06
N ILE A 455 -13.13 -5.10 22.27
CA ILE A 455 -12.50 -5.07 23.59
C ILE A 455 -12.72 -3.67 24.17
N HIS A 456 -13.81 -3.51 24.90
CA HIS A 456 -14.21 -2.22 25.43
C HIS A 456 -13.40 -1.92 26.70
N ILE A 457 -12.50 -0.94 26.60
CA ILE A 457 -11.80 -0.38 27.74
C ILE A 457 -12.66 0.77 28.30
N PRO A 458 -12.97 0.79 29.61
CA PRO A 458 -13.76 1.88 30.18
C PRO A 458 -13.17 3.26 29.88
N LYS A 459 -14.03 4.25 29.63
CA LYS A 459 -13.66 5.67 29.47
C LYS A 459 -12.81 6.01 28.24
N THR A 460 -12.74 5.13 27.25
CA THR A 460 -12.11 5.36 25.94
C THR A 460 -13.16 5.65 24.85
N ALA A 461 -14.07 6.60 25.08
CA ALA A 461 -15.14 6.99 24.13
C ALA A 461 -16.14 5.89 23.70
N GLY A 462 -16.22 4.78 24.45
CA GLY A 462 -17.15 3.68 24.16
C GLY A 462 -18.63 4.09 24.10
N THR A 463 -19.06 5.09 24.87
CA THR A 463 -20.45 5.61 24.82
C THR A 463 -20.85 6.18 23.46
N THR A 464 -19.86 6.61 22.65
CA THR A 464 -20.08 7.10 21.28
C THR A 464 -19.82 6.00 20.27
N LEU A 465 -18.76 5.21 20.42
CA LEU A 465 -18.38 4.17 19.45
C LEU A 465 -19.35 2.97 19.44
N ILE A 466 -19.79 2.52 20.60
CA ILE A 466 -20.62 1.32 20.72
C ILE A 466 -21.91 1.42 19.89
N PRO A 467 -22.70 2.52 19.96
CA PRO A 467 -23.85 2.70 19.10
C PRO A 467 -23.55 2.66 17.59
N LEU A 468 -22.37 3.15 17.17
CA LEU A 468 -21.96 3.15 15.77
C LEU A 468 -21.64 1.72 15.29
N LEU A 469 -20.98 0.93 16.13
CA LEU A 469 -20.69 -0.48 15.85
C LEU A 469 -21.99 -1.30 15.82
N ASP A 470 -22.91 -1.08 16.76
CA ASP A 470 -24.21 -1.74 16.80
C ASP A 470 -25.01 -1.60 15.52
N ALA A 471 -24.93 -0.42 14.91
CA ALA A 471 -25.66 -0.13 13.69
C ALA A 471 -25.21 -1.02 12.51
N ARG A 472 -24.08 -1.73 12.63
CA ARG A 472 -23.49 -2.61 11.61
C ARG A 472 -23.88 -4.09 11.75
N PHE A 473 -24.60 -4.46 12.80
CA PHE A 473 -25.04 -5.84 13.05
C PHE A 473 -26.54 -5.88 13.28
N ASP A 474 -27.20 -6.99 12.98
CA ASP A 474 -28.60 -7.16 13.38
C ASP A 474 -28.71 -7.15 14.91
N ALA A 475 -29.78 -6.61 15.46
CA ALA A 475 -30.00 -6.57 16.91
C ALA A 475 -29.93 -7.98 17.55
N ASP A 476 -30.37 -9.02 16.83
CA ASP A 476 -30.39 -10.40 17.32
C ASP A 476 -29.03 -11.11 17.14
N GLU A 477 -28.12 -10.55 16.34
CA GLU A 477 -26.74 -11.03 16.15
C GLU A 477 -25.76 -10.44 17.18
N ILE A 478 -26.19 -9.45 17.98
CA ILE A 478 -25.35 -8.81 19.00
C ILE A 478 -25.51 -9.55 20.32
N CYS A 479 -24.39 -9.94 20.92
CA CYS A 479 -24.40 -10.53 22.25
C CYS A 479 -24.97 -9.51 23.26
N PRO A 480 -26.02 -9.84 24.03
CA PRO A 480 -26.65 -8.90 24.95
C PRO A 480 -25.79 -8.62 26.18
N ALA A 481 -24.86 -9.51 26.53
CA ALA A 481 -23.96 -9.35 27.65
C ALA A 481 -22.84 -8.35 27.34
N GLN A 482 -22.60 -7.42 28.26
CA GLN A 482 -21.45 -6.51 28.24
C GLN A 482 -20.54 -6.66 29.46
N LEU A 483 -21.04 -7.36 30.49
CA LEU A 483 -20.33 -7.67 31.73
C LEU A 483 -20.24 -9.19 31.94
N TRP A 484 -19.22 -9.65 32.66
CA TRP A 484 -19.01 -11.07 32.96
C TRP A 484 -20.22 -11.74 33.60
N ARG A 485 -20.88 -11.09 34.58
CA ARG A 485 -22.10 -11.63 35.21
C ARG A 485 -23.21 -11.92 34.20
N GLU A 486 -23.39 -11.05 33.21
CA GLU A 486 -24.42 -11.20 32.18
C GLU A 486 -24.03 -12.34 31.24
N LEU A 487 -22.77 -12.40 30.83
CA LEU A 487 -22.25 -13.43 29.94
C LEU A 487 -22.40 -14.82 30.55
N LEU A 488 -22.12 -14.95 31.85
CA LEU A 488 -22.23 -16.22 32.58
C LEU A 488 -23.68 -16.66 32.82
N THR A 489 -24.67 -15.76 32.74
CA THR A 489 -26.10 -16.12 32.79
C THR A 489 -26.66 -16.62 31.46
N LEU A 490 -25.94 -16.42 30.35
CA LEU A 490 -26.35 -16.93 29.05
C LEU A 490 -26.01 -18.43 28.94
N HIS A 491 -26.87 -19.20 28.26
CA HIS A 491 -26.53 -20.56 27.89
C HIS A 491 -25.30 -20.57 26.97
N GLN A 492 -24.21 -21.20 27.40
CA GLN A 492 -22.91 -21.12 26.69
C GLN A 492 -22.99 -21.65 25.24
N GLU A 493 -23.80 -22.68 24.99
CA GLU A 493 -24.07 -23.23 23.65
C GLU A 493 -24.69 -22.20 22.68
N SER A 494 -25.28 -21.13 23.23
CA SER A 494 -25.85 -20.05 22.43
C SER A 494 -24.83 -18.98 22.03
N LEU A 495 -23.66 -18.90 22.67
CA LEU A 495 -22.66 -17.86 22.38
C LEU A 495 -22.16 -17.90 20.93
N PRO A 496 -21.90 -19.06 20.29
CA PRO A 496 -21.44 -19.12 18.91
C PRO A 496 -22.40 -18.52 17.87
N ARG A 497 -23.69 -18.30 18.22
CA ARG A 497 -24.72 -17.70 17.35
C ARG A 497 -24.54 -16.20 17.17
N TYR A 498 -23.90 -15.54 18.13
CA TYR A 498 -23.68 -14.10 18.07
C TYR A 498 -22.49 -13.78 17.17
N ARG A 499 -22.62 -12.71 16.39
CA ARG A 499 -21.56 -12.20 15.52
C ARG A 499 -20.81 -11.04 16.13
N PHE A 500 -21.46 -10.24 16.98
CA PHE A 500 -20.80 -9.10 17.59
C PHE A 500 -20.81 -9.19 19.11
N PHE A 501 -19.60 -9.18 19.66
CA PHE A 501 -19.34 -9.09 21.09
C PHE A 501 -18.75 -7.72 21.40
N ARG A 502 -19.16 -7.15 22.51
CA ARG A 502 -18.66 -5.86 23.01
C ARG A 502 -18.83 -5.86 24.52
N GLY A 503 -17.81 -5.44 25.23
CA GLY A 503 -17.88 -5.44 26.69
C GLY A 503 -16.54 -5.60 27.36
N HIS A 504 -16.59 -5.61 28.68
CA HIS A 504 -15.43 -5.58 29.55
C HIS A 504 -14.92 -7.00 29.88
N PHE A 505 -14.68 -7.80 28.83
CA PHE A 505 -14.24 -9.19 28.96
C PHE A 505 -12.71 -9.36 28.91
N GLY A 506 -11.98 -8.32 28.52
CA GLY A 506 -10.54 -8.42 28.23
C GLY A 506 -10.23 -9.23 26.96
N ALA A 507 -9.05 -9.03 26.39
CA ALA A 507 -8.73 -9.51 25.04
C ALA A 507 -8.83 -11.05 24.88
N GLY A 508 -8.37 -11.81 25.87
CA GLY A 508 -8.45 -13.27 25.90
C GLY A 508 -9.69 -13.83 26.58
N GLY A 509 -10.64 -13.01 27.02
CA GLY A 509 -11.80 -13.47 27.79
C GLY A 509 -12.76 -14.37 27.02
N LEU A 510 -12.97 -14.09 25.73
CA LEU A 510 -13.90 -14.84 24.88
C LEU A 510 -13.27 -16.06 24.20
N LYS A 511 -11.95 -16.26 24.34
CA LYS A 511 -11.19 -17.30 23.62
C LYS A 511 -11.70 -18.72 23.93
N SER A 512 -12.15 -18.96 25.16
CA SER A 512 -12.68 -20.26 25.59
C SER A 512 -14.13 -20.51 25.15
N PHE A 513 -14.85 -19.48 24.70
CA PHE A 513 -16.29 -19.55 24.43
C PHE A 513 -16.64 -19.52 22.94
N LEU A 514 -15.67 -19.15 22.08
CA LEU A 514 -15.88 -19.00 20.65
C LEU A 514 -15.13 -20.11 19.89
N PRO A 515 -15.76 -20.72 18.87
CA PRO A 515 -15.13 -21.78 18.09
C PRO A 515 -13.98 -21.25 17.21
N GLU A 516 -13.99 -19.96 16.89
CA GLU A 516 -12.99 -19.27 16.07
C GLU A 516 -12.68 -17.90 16.67
N LEU A 517 -11.47 -17.41 16.42
CA LEU A 517 -11.05 -16.09 16.89
C LEU A 517 -11.81 -14.98 16.14
N PRO A 518 -12.37 -13.99 16.85
CA PRO A 518 -13.05 -12.87 16.21
C PRO A 518 -12.06 -11.85 15.65
N PHE A 519 -12.55 -10.95 14.80
CA PHE A 519 -11.85 -9.70 14.49
C PHE A 519 -11.86 -8.81 15.72
N TYR A 520 -10.66 -8.51 16.23
CA TYR A 520 -10.50 -7.69 17.42
C TYR A 520 -10.53 -6.21 17.08
N LEU A 521 -11.35 -5.48 17.82
CA LEU A 521 -11.47 -4.03 17.78
C LEU A 521 -11.20 -3.46 19.17
N THR A 522 -10.52 -2.33 19.26
CA THR A 522 -10.41 -1.60 20.53
C THR A 522 -10.27 -0.09 20.32
N MET A 523 -10.40 0.67 21.39
CA MET A 523 -10.20 2.12 21.40
C MET A 523 -9.33 2.46 22.60
N LEU A 524 -8.22 3.13 22.34
CA LEU A 524 -7.26 3.57 23.35
C LEU A 524 -7.43 5.06 23.65
N ARG A 525 -6.89 5.49 24.79
CA ARG A 525 -6.89 6.88 25.23
C ARG A 525 -5.59 7.17 25.97
N HIS A 526 -5.08 8.39 25.87
CA HIS A 526 -3.87 8.75 26.58
C HIS A 526 -4.07 8.52 28.10
N PRO A 527 -3.10 7.92 28.82
CA PRO A 527 -3.29 7.50 30.22
C PRO A 527 -3.66 8.65 31.17
N LEU A 528 -3.19 9.87 30.92
CA LEU A 528 -3.53 11.06 31.71
C LEU A 528 -5.03 11.39 31.65
N PRO A 529 -5.63 11.70 30.49
CA PRO A 529 -7.08 11.93 30.39
C PRO A 529 -7.93 10.71 30.69
N LEU A 530 -7.39 9.50 30.50
CA LEU A 530 -8.05 8.28 30.94
C LEU A 530 -8.19 8.23 32.47
N THR A 531 -7.08 8.38 33.19
CA THR A 531 -7.02 8.34 34.67
C THR A 531 -7.92 9.40 35.28
N PHE A 532 -7.83 10.65 34.80
CA PHE A 532 -8.66 11.74 35.30
C PHE A 532 -10.15 11.53 35.00
N SER A 533 -10.48 11.00 33.82
CA SER A 533 -11.86 10.66 33.47
C SER A 533 -12.44 9.54 34.33
N THR A 534 -11.62 8.55 34.70
CA THR A 534 -11.97 7.46 35.61
C THR A 534 -12.20 7.97 37.03
N TYR A 535 -11.31 8.83 37.56
CA TYR A 535 -11.51 9.49 38.86
C TYR A 535 -12.83 10.29 38.91
N LYS A 536 -13.06 11.18 37.93
CA LYS A 536 -14.33 11.93 37.81
C LYS A 536 -15.54 11.00 37.64
N PHE A 537 -15.36 9.83 37.06
CA PHE A 537 -16.43 8.82 36.97
C PHE A 537 -16.74 8.19 38.33
N ILE A 538 -15.73 7.78 39.07
CA ILE A 538 -15.90 7.25 40.43
C ILE A 538 -16.61 8.26 41.34
N LEU A 539 -16.24 9.54 41.27
CA LEU A 539 -16.89 10.60 42.06
C LEU A 539 -18.37 10.81 41.74
N ARG A 540 -18.78 10.58 40.49
CA ARG A 540 -20.15 10.86 40.04
C ARG A 540 -21.08 9.66 40.18
N GLU A 541 -20.54 8.44 40.14
CA GLU A 541 -21.30 7.20 39.97
C GLU A 541 -21.33 6.39 41.29
N PRO A 542 -22.46 6.42 42.02
CA PRO A 542 -22.60 5.73 43.31
C PRO A 542 -22.39 4.22 43.24
N GLY A 543 -22.65 3.61 42.08
CA GLY A 543 -22.50 2.18 41.86
C GLY A 543 -21.04 1.68 41.79
N THR A 544 -20.04 2.56 41.85
CA THR A 544 -18.62 2.13 41.88
C THR A 544 -18.22 1.72 43.30
N ARG A 545 -17.45 0.62 43.43
CA ARG A 545 -17.07 0.01 44.73
C ARG A 545 -16.44 0.99 45.73
N VAL A 546 -15.75 2.01 45.22
CA VAL A 546 -14.98 2.97 46.02
C VAL A 546 -15.62 4.36 46.05
N HIS A 547 -16.81 4.55 45.46
CA HIS A 547 -17.50 5.85 45.43
C HIS A 547 -17.63 6.46 46.83
N HIS A 548 -18.26 5.71 47.74
CA HIS A 548 -18.50 6.14 49.12
C HIS A 548 -17.18 6.49 49.81
N LEU A 549 -16.16 5.63 49.66
CA LEU A 549 -14.84 5.85 50.26
C LEU A 549 -14.16 7.14 49.79
N VAL A 550 -14.17 7.39 48.49
CA VAL A 550 -13.54 8.57 47.87
C VAL A 550 -14.31 9.83 48.27
N LYS A 551 -15.65 9.78 48.28
CA LYS A 551 -16.52 10.92 48.58
C LYS A 551 -16.55 11.26 50.07
N GLU A 552 -16.72 10.27 50.94
CA GLU A 552 -16.77 10.46 52.40
C GLU A 552 -15.43 10.97 52.96
N ARG A 553 -14.32 10.51 52.38
CA ARG A 553 -12.97 10.99 52.74
C ARG A 553 -12.58 12.29 52.03
N ASN A 554 -13.48 12.88 51.22
CA ASN A 554 -13.21 14.07 50.40
C ASN A 554 -11.86 14.01 49.66
N MET A 555 -11.52 12.84 49.12
CA MET A 555 -10.21 12.65 48.49
C MET A 555 -10.07 13.58 47.29
N THR A 556 -8.99 14.35 47.26
CA THR A 556 -8.58 15.05 46.04
C THR A 556 -8.06 14.06 45.00
N PHE A 557 -7.82 14.52 43.77
CA PHE A 557 -7.23 13.65 42.75
C PHE A 557 -5.82 13.19 43.14
N SER A 558 -5.04 14.04 43.84
CA SER A 558 -3.73 13.67 44.38
C SER A 558 -3.86 12.60 45.47
N ASP A 559 -4.76 12.78 46.45
CA ASP A 559 -4.99 11.79 47.52
C ASP A 559 -5.43 10.43 46.96
N PHE A 560 -6.24 10.45 45.90
CA PHE A 560 -6.68 9.25 45.19
C PHE A 560 -5.49 8.49 44.57
N LEU A 561 -4.51 9.20 44.00
CA LEU A 561 -3.31 8.60 43.43
C LEU A 561 -2.35 8.12 44.52
N ASP A 562 -2.26 8.82 45.65
CA ASP A 562 -1.37 8.45 46.75
C ASP A 562 -1.84 7.21 47.52
N SER A 563 -3.15 6.93 47.52
CA SER A 563 -3.72 5.72 48.12
C SER A 563 -3.44 4.46 47.29
N PRO A 564 -2.71 3.45 47.82
CA PRO A 564 -2.41 2.22 47.07
C PRO A 564 -3.65 1.43 46.65
N GLU A 565 -4.72 1.47 47.45
CA GLU A 565 -5.98 0.79 47.12
C GLU A 565 -6.71 1.46 45.95
N MET A 566 -6.72 2.80 45.92
CA MET A 566 -7.39 3.57 44.88
C MET A 566 -6.58 3.58 43.59
N ARG A 567 -5.25 3.69 43.68
CA ARG A 567 -4.32 3.62 42.54
C ARG A 567 -4.51 2.36 41.69
N LYS A 568 -4.81 1.22 42.33
CA LYS A 568 -5.12 -0.05 41.64
C LYS A 568 -6.34 0.00 40.69
N LYS A 569 -7.15 1.05 40.77
CA LYS A 569 -8.32 1.24 39.89
C LYS A 569 -7.99 1.97 38.60
N VAL A 570 -6.83 2.61 38.52
CA VAL A 570 -6.43 3.41 37.38
C VAL A 570 -5.12 2.95 36.74
N ASN A 571 -4.26 2.22 37.47
CA ASN A 571 -2.94 1.84 36.98
C ASN A 571 -2.96 0.83 35.82
N ASP A 572 -2.26 1.18 34.74
CA ASP A 572 -2.00 0.33 33.57
C ASP A 572 -3.27 -0.35 33.02
N MET A 573 -4.38 0.39 33.06
CA MET A 573 -5.70 -0.17 32.78
C MET A 573 -5.79 -0.72 31.35
N GLN A 574 -5.20 -0.07 30.36
CA GLN A 574 -5.26 -0.51 28.96
C GLN A 574 -4.42 -1.77 28.74
N VAL A 575 -3.20 -1.83 29.30
CA VAL A 575 -2.33 -2.99 29.28
C VAL A 575 -3.02 -4.18 29.94
N ARG A 576 -3.66 -4.00 31.10
CA ARG A 576 -4.43 -5.06 31.76
C ARG A 576 -5.54 -5.63 30.87
N HIS A 577 -6.34 -4.77 30.23
CA HIS A 577 -7.43 -5.23 29.35
C HIS A 577 -6.91 -5.95 28.10
N LEU A 578 -5.83 -5.46 27.47
CA LEU A 578 -5.28 -6.05 26.25
C LEU A 578 -4.42 -7.30 26.48
N SER A 579 -3.86 -7.45 27.68
CA SER A 579 -3.05 -8.62 28.05
C SER A 579 -3.86 -9.75 28.69
N PHE A 580 -5.09 -9.45 29.17
CA PHE A 580 -5.94 -10.39 29.88
C PHE A 580 -6.14 -11.70 29.11
N ASP A 581 -5.99 -12.81 29.81
CA ASP A 581 -6.27 -14.15 29.29
C ASP A 581 -6.83 -14.97 30.43
N LEU A 582 -8.08 -15.43 30.26
CA LEU A 582 -8.76 -16.17 31.30
C LEU A 582 -7.90 -17.36 31.73
N GLN A 583 -7.42 -18.18 30.79
CA GLN A 583 -6.74 -19.46 31.06
C GLN A 583 -5.32 -19.33 31.64
N HIS A 584 -4.57 -18.29 31.27
CA HIS A 584 -3.12 -18.24 31.51
C HIS A 584 -2.67 -17.10 32.43
N ASP A 585 -3.51 -16.10 32.68
CA ASP A 585 -3.24 -14.97 33.57
C ASP A 585 -4.56 -14.21 33.83
N PRO A 586 -5.45 -14.80 34.66
CA PRO A 586 -6.67 -14.11 35.05
C PRO A 586 -6.34 -12.89 35.91
N ASP A 587 -6.44 -11.68 35.33
CA ASP A 587 -6.21 -10.44 36.08
C ASP A 587 -7.22 -10.33 37.23
N THR A 588 -6.73 -10.18 38.46
CA THR A 588 -7.54 -9.97 39.68
C THR A 588 -8.03 -8.51 39.82
N GLY A 589 -7.83 -7.68 38.79
CA GLY A 589 -8.01 -6.22 38.74
C GLY A 589 -9.30 -5.66 38.08
N PRO A 590 -9.23 -4.47 37.43
CA PRO A 590 -10.38 -3.60 37.07
C PRO A 590 -11.28 -4.09 35.93
N ILE A 591 -10.99 -5.26 35.34
CA ILE A 591 -11.81 -5.89 34.29
C ILE A 591 -13.17 -6.31 34.86
N PHE A 592 -13.22 -6.66 36.15
CA PHE A 592 -14.46 -6.96 36.87
C PHE A 592 -15.03 -5.69 37.51
N LEU A 593 -15.89 -5.00 36.76
CA LEU A 593 -16.46 -3.71 37.13
C LEU A 593 -17.44 -3.76 38.33
N SER A 594 -17.93 -4.95 38.73
CA SER A 594 -18.84 -5.13 39.87
C SER A 594 -18.37 -6.23 40.83
N ALA A 595 -18.70 -6.11 42.12
CA ALA A 595 -18.35 -7.09 43.14
C ALA A 595 -18.98 -8.47 42.86
N GLU A 596 -20.16 -8.47 42.26
CA GLU A 596 -20.94 -9.67 41.89
C GLU A 596 -20.40 -10.33 40.62
N SER A 597 -19.81 -9.56 39.69
CA SER A 597 -19.17 -10.13 38.49
C SER A 597 -17.90 -10.90 38.85
N ARG A 598 -17.24 -10.48 39.95
CA ARG A 598 -16.03 -11.12 40.48
C ARG A 598 -16.36 -12.42 41.22
N SER A 599 -17.38 -12.43 42.08
CA SER A 599 -17.80 -13.65 42.79
C SER A 599 -18.17 -14.82 41.88
N ALA A 600 -18.69 -14.53 40.68
CA ALA A 600 -19.04 -15.54 39.68
C ALA A 600 -17.83 -16.28 39.07
N VAL A 601 -16.63 -15.70 39.14
CA VAL A 601 -15.39 -16.24 38.54
C VAL A 601 -14.27 -16.46 39.57
N ASP A 602 -14.45 -15.99 40.80
CA ASP A 602 -13.45 -16.02 41.88
C ASP A 602 -12.92 -17.42 42.20
N LYS A 603 -13.79 -18.44 42.22
CA LYS A 603 -13.38 -19.83 42.50
C LYS A 603 -12.39 -20.33 41.44
N TRP A 604 -12.62 -19.98 40.18
CA TRP A 604 -11.75 -20.39 39.07
C TRP A 604 -10.42 -19.62 39.07
N ILE A 605 -10.46 -18.32 39.35
CA ILE A 605 -9.28 -17.44 39.45
C ILE A 605 -8.35 -17.91 40.58
N GLN A 606 -8.90 -18.25 41.75
CA GLN A 606 -8.13 -18.75 42.88
C GLN A 606 -7.38 -20.05 42.56
N ASP A 607 -7.99 -20.93 41.76
CA ASP A 607 -7.41 -22.23 41.41
C ASP A 607 -6.36 -22.15 40.27
N HIS A 608 -6.26 -21.03 39.54
CA HIS A 608 -5.45 -20.89 38.31
C HIS A 608 -4.63 -19.59 38.25
N GLU A 609 -4.27 -19.02 39.40
CA GLU A 609 -3.48 -17.79 39.47
C GLU A 609 -2.04 -18.01 38.96
N VAL A 610 -1.81 -17.67 37.69
CA VAL A 610 -0.47 -17.68 37.08
C VAL A 610 0.05 -16.25 36.98
N ALA A 611 1.04 -15.92 37.80
CA ALA A 611 1.65 -14.59 37.79
C ALA A 611 2.64 -14.43 36.62
N ILE A 612 2.42 -13.41 35.78
CA ILE A 612 3.38 -12.97 34.76
C ILE A 612 3.98 -11.61 35.13
N SER A 613 5.22 -11.37 34.70
CA SER A 613 5.93 -10.09 34.92
C SER A 613 5.27 -8.91 34.20
N ALA A 614 5.56 -7.68 34.63
CA ALA A 614 5.09 -6.45 34.00
C ALA A 614 5.50 -6.36 32.52
N GLU A 615 6.72 -6.78 32.21
CA GLU A 615 7.29 -6.82 30.86
C GLU A 615 6.54 -7.82 29.97
N GLN A 616 6.28 -9.02 30.48
CA GLN A 616 5.48 -10.03 29.78
C GLN A 616 4.05 -9.53 29.52
N ARG A 617 3.46 -8.81 30.49
CA ARG A 617 2.12 -8.23 30.36
C ARG A 617 2.08 -7.15 29.28
N LEU A 618 3.06 -6.23 29.26
CA LEU A 618 3.19 -5.22 28.21
C LEU A 618 3.39 -5.87 26.83
N GLU A 619 4.23 -6.89 26.72
CA GLU A 619 4.47 -7.59 25.45
C GLU A 619 3.23 -8.33 24.96
N ARG A 620 2.41 -8.92 25.84
CA ARG A 620 1.09 -9.47 25.47
C ARG A 620 0.15 -8.39 24.96
N ALA A 621 0.07 -7.26 25.66
CA ALA A 621 -0.77 -6.13 25.24
C ALA A 621 -0.35 -5.57 23.88
N LYS A 622 0.95 -5.41 23.63
CA LYS A 622 1.49 -5.01 22.32
C LYS A 622 1.15 -6.03 21.24
N ARG A 623 1.36 -7.33 21.49
CA ARG A 623 0.98 -8.39 20.53
C ARG A 623 -0.51 -8.36 20.19
N MET A 624 -1.38 -8.11 21.17
CA MET A 624 -2.81 -7.97 20.95
C MET A 624 -3.15 -6.70 20.15
N LEU A 625 -2.56 -5.56 20.50
CA LEU A 625 -2.73 -4.30 19.78
C LEU A 625 -2.33 -4.43 18.30
N HIS A 626 -1.19 -5.11 18.05
CA HIS A 626 -0.78 -5.52 16.72
C HIS A 626 -1.89 -6.37 16.10
N ALA A 627 -2.30 -7.47 16.74
CA ALA A 627 -3.36 -8.40 16.31
C ALA A 627 -4.73 -7.77 16.02
N CYS A 628 -5.02 -6.59 16.56
CA CYS A 628 -6.27 -5.89 16.28
C CYS A 628 -6.43 -5.61 14.79
N THR A 629 -7.52 -6.15 14.23
CA THR A 629 -8.00 -5.82 12.89
C THR A 629 -8.17 -4.31 12.74
N TRP A 630 -8.69 -3.66 13.79
CA TRP A 630 -8.78 -2.22 13.87
C TRP A 630 -8.58 -1.75 15.32
N PHE A 631 -7.94 -0.60 15.50
CA PHE A 631 -8.00 0.13 16.76
C PHE A 631 -8.04 1.63 16.49
N GLY A 632 -8.65 2.38 17.42
CA GLY A 632 -8.73 3.84 17.36
C GLY A 632 -8.06 4.52 18.55
N LEU A 633 -7.93 5.84 18.44
CA LEU A 633 -7.48 6.73 19.51
C LEU A 633 -8.59 7.74 19.82
N ALA A 634 -8.98 7.85 21.09
CA ALA A 634 -10.09 8.70 21.52
C ALA A 634 -9.87 10.19 21.22
N GLU A 635 -8.62 10.63 21.27
CA GLU A 635 -8.17 11.99 20.93
C GLU A 635 -8.28 12.28 19.43
N ARG A 636 -8.09 11.25 18.59
CA ARG A 636 -8.15 11.32 17.11
C ARG A 636 -9.39 10.59 16.59
N PHE A 637 -10.53 10.91 17.17
CA PHE A 637 -11.76 10.14 16.98
C PHE A 637 -12.23 10.11 15.52
N ASP A 638 -12.27 11.25 14.84
CA ASP A 638 -12.79 11.34 13.46
C ASP A 638 -11.91 10.56 12.48
N GLU A 639 -10.59 10.65 12.64
CA GLU A 639 -9.62 9.85 11.89
C GLU A 639 -9.77 8.36 12.19
N SER A 640 -10.04 8.01 13.46
CA SER A 640 -10.29 6.62 13.86
C SER A 640 -11.53 6.07 13.17
N MET A 641 -12.59 6.88 13.04
CA MET A 641 -13.82 6.49 12.35
C MET A 641 -13.62 6.38 10.84
N ALA A 642 -12.84 7.28 10.23
CA ALA A 642 -12.44 7.18 8.83
C ALA A 642 -11.68 5.87 8.55
N LEU A 643 -10.70 5.56 9.41
CA LEU A 643 -9.93 4.32 9.33
C LEU A 643 -10.84 3.09 9.53
N LEU A 644 -11.84 3.17 10.40
CA LEU A 644 -12.81 2.09 10.61
C LEU A 644 -13.63 1.83 9.34
N SER A 645 -14.19 2.90 8.75
CA SER A 645 -14.96 2.81 7.49
C SER A 645 -14.12 2.24 6.36
N TRP A 646 -12.87 2.68 6.20
CA TRP A 646 -11.95 2.14 5.21
C TRP A 646 -11.60 0.67 5.47
N THR A 647 -11.24 0.31 6.71
CA THR A 647 -10.79 -1.05 7.08
C THR A 647 -11.85 -2.11 6.74
N PHE A 648 -13.13 -1.80 6.94
CA PHE A 648 -14.22 -2.76 6.76
C PHE A 648 -15.07 -2.53 5.50
N GLY A 649 -14.72 -1.55 4.67
CA GLY A 649 -15.56 -1.16 3.52
C GLY A 649 -16.97 -0.72 3.96
N TRP A 650 -17.08 -0.08 5.12
CA TRP A 650 -18.35 0.43 5.64
C TRP A 650 -18.63 1.84 5.14
N PRO A 651 -19.90 2.28 5.08
CA PRO A 651 -20.21 3.65 4.69
C PRO A 651 -19.51 4.64 5.63
N PRO A 652 -19.11 5.81 5.12
CA PRO A 652 -18.50 6.84 5.94
C PRO A 652 -19.46 7.23 7.07
N LEU A 653 -18.94 7.29 8.28
CA LEU A 653 -19.75 7.63 9.47
C LEU A 653 -20.15 9.12 9.48
N GLY A 654 -19.49 9.97 8.69
CA GLY A 654 -19.79 11.39 8.56
C GLY A 654 -19.56 12.16 9.87
N GLN A 655 -20.38 13.17 10.12
CA GLN A 655 -20.30 13.95 11.35
C GLN A 655 -20.84 13.12 12.53
N VAL A 656 -19.94 12.72 13.45
CA VAL A 656 -20.32 12.01 14.67
C VAL A 656 -20.47 13.00 15.82
N GLN A 657 -21.63 13.00 16.48
CA GLN A 657 -21.82 13.76 17.71
C GLN A 657 -21.18 13.01 18.88
N LYS A 658 -20.16 13.61 19.51
CA LYS A 658 -19.54 13.06 20.73
C LYS A 658 -20.53 13.16 21.88
N LEU A 659 -20.96 12.01 22.41
CA LEU A 659 -21.93 11.93 23.51
C LEU A 659 -21.20 12.03 24.85
N ARG A 660 -21.60 12.99 25.70
CA ARG A 660 -21.00 13.28 27.02
C ARG A 660 -19.56 13.82 26.95
N VAL A 661 -19.36 14.93 26.25
CA VAL A 661 -18.18 15.78 26.47
C VAL A 661 -18.30 16.35 27.90
N ALA A 662 -17.26 16.28 28.72
CA ALA A 662 -17.33 16.84 30.06
C ALA A 662 -17.62 18.35 29.98
N SER A 663 -18.82 18.76 30.37
CA SER A 663 -19.20 20.16 30.52
C SER A 663 -18.42 20.75 31.69
N GLY A 664 -17.61 21.79 31.41
CA GLY A 664 -16.95 22.61 32.42
C GLY A 664 -15.52 22.21 32.81
N GLY A 665 -14.54 22.90 32.22
CA GLY A 665 -13.68 23.87 32.91
C GLY A 665 -12.84 23.50 34.13
N SER A 666 -12.86 22.26 34.64
CA SER A 666 -11.78 21.76 35.52
C SER A 666 -10.83 20.99 34.62
N ASN A 667 -10.01 21.77 33.91
CA ASN A 667 -9.30 21.38 32.73
C ASN A 667 -8.18 20.44 33.15
N ILE A 668 -8.04 19.32 32.46
CA ILE A 668 -6.89 18.45 32.66
C ILE A 668 -5.57 19.22 32.44
N ASP A 669 -5.64 20.30 31.67
CA ASP A 669 -4.58 21.27 31.38
C ASP A 669 -4.23 22.16 32.58
N ASP A 670 -5.06 22.22 33.63
CA ASP A 670 -4.80 22.99 34.86
C ASP A 670 -4.27 22.11 36.01
N LEU A 671 -4.04 20.81 35.78
CA LEU A 671 -3.49 19.93 36.80
C LEU A 671 -2.04 20.33 37.14
N PRO A 672 -1.69 20.44 38.44
CA PRO A 672 -0.30 20.67 38.86
C PRO A 672 0.63 19.61 38.31
N GLU A 673 1.86 19.99 37.98
CA GLU A 673 2.85 19.09 37.38
C GLU A 673 3.11 17.85 38.25
N GLU A 674 3.23 18.05 39.57
CA GLU A 674 3.39 16.95 40.55
C GLU A 674 2.28 15.88 40.41
N VAL A 675 1.03 16.31 40.17
CA VAL A 675 -0.10 15.38 40.02
C VAL A 675 -0.04 14.66 38.66
N ARG A 676 0.43 15.34 37.60
CA ARG A 676 0.65 14.69 36.29
C ARG A 676 1.73 13.63 36.38
N GLU A 677 2.85 13.95 37.04
CA GLU A 677 3.94 13.00 37.27
C GLU A 677 3.46 11.77 38.04
N LYS A 678 2.64 11.95 39.09
CA LYS A 678 2.01 10.82 39.81
C LYS A 678 1.17 9.93 38.89
N VAL A 679 0.38 10.52 37.99
CA VAL A 679 -0.43 9.76 37.01
C VAL A 679 0.46 8.98 36.04
N LEU A 680 1.53 9.61 35.53
CA LEU A 680 2.45 8.97 34.60
C LEU A 680 3.22 7.83 35.27
N ALA A 681 3.73 8.06 36.48
CA ALA A 681 4.47 7.06 37.27
C ALA A 681 3.61 5.83 37.63
N CYS A 682 2.30 6.00 37.82
CA CYS A 682 1.42 4.85 38.08
C CYS A 682 0.85 4.19 36.80
N ASN A 683 1.25 4.65 35.60
CA ASN A 683 0.75 4.15 34.31
C ASN A 683 1.86 3.96 33.27
N GLU A 684 3.07 3.60 33.71
CA GLU A 684 4.25 3.51 32.85
C GLU A 684 4.05 2.51 31.70
N LEU A 685 3.38 1.38 31.94
CA LEU A 685 3.12 0.37 30.91
C LEU A 685 2.07 0.88 29.90
N ASP A 686 1.03 1.54 30.41
CA ASP A 686 -0.01 2.16 29.58
C ASP A 686 0.56 3.27 28.69
N ILE A 687 1.51 4.06 29.19
CA ILE A 687 2.25 5.06 28.40
C ILE A 687 3.08 4.38 27.31
N ALA A 688 3.80 3.30 27.63
CA ALA A 688 4.58 2.54 26.66
C ALA A 688 3.71 1.89 25.58
N LEU A 689 2.53 1.39 25.94
CA LEU A 689 1.55 0.84 25.01
C LEU A 689 0.96 1.92 24.10
N TYR A 690 0.55 3.06 24.68
CA TYR A 690 -0.09 4.15 23.93
C TYR A 690 0.86 4.76 22.89
N ARG A 691 2.15 4.94 23.21
CA ARG A 691 3.16 5.39 22.23
C ARG A 691 3.30 4.44 21.03
N GLU A 692 3.26 3.13 21.26
CA GLU A 692 3.26 2.14 20.17
C GLU A 692 1.97 2.20 19.35
N ALA A 693 0.82 2.41 20.01
CA ALA A 693 -0.46 2.58 19.35
C ALA A 693 -0.50 3.83 18.46
N GLU A 694 0.01 4.97 18.92
CA GLU A 694 0.10 6.20 18.12
C GLU A 694 0.94 6.00 16.86
N ARG A 695 2.10 5.35 17.00
CA ARG A 695 2.99 5.04 15.88
C ARG A 695 2.29 4.16 14.84
N LEU A 696 1.70 3.05 15.29
CA LEU A 696 0.96 2.14 14.42
C LEU A 696 -0.25 2.83 13.78
N PHE A 697 -1.01 3.62 14.54
CA PHE A 697 -2.19 4.31 14.04
C PHE A 697 -1.85 5.29 12.93
N GLN A 698 -0.75 6.04 13.09
CA GLN A 698 -0.27 6.94 12.05
C GLN A 698 0.12 6.18 10.77
N ASP A 699 0.82 5.04 10.90
CA ASP A 699 1.16 4.19 9.76
C ASP A 699 -0.12 3.71 9.02
N ARG A 700 -1.11 3.28 9.79
CA ARG A 700 -2.40 2.79 9.28
C ARG A 700 -3.19 3.89 8.57
N LEU A 701 -3.23 5.08 9.14
CA LEU A 701 -3.92 6.23 8.57
C LEU A 701 -3.29 6.68 7.24
N ALA A 702 -1.97 6.73 7.17
CA ALA A 702 -1.26 7.09 5.94
C ALA A 702 -1.48 6.06 4.82
N GLY A 703 -1.47 4.76 5.15
CA GLY A 703 -1.80 3.69 4.21
C GLY A 703 -3.21 3.82 3.63
N MET A 704 -4.20 4.14 4.48
CA MET A 704 -5.56 4.47 4.04
C MET A 704 -5.58 5.67 3.09
N LEU A 705 -4.97 6.80 3.46
CA LEU A 705 -4.99 8.02 2.64
C LEU A 705 -4.38 7.78 1.25
N SER A 706 -3.30 6.99 1.17
CA SER A 706 -2.67 6.62 -0.10
C SER A 706 -3.56 5.73 -0.96
N ASP A 707 -4.24 4.73 -0.37
CA ASP A 707 -5.17 3.88 -1.12
C ASP A 707 -6.40 4.66 -1.60
N LEU A 708 -6.90 5.60 -0.79
CA LEU A 708 -8.04 6.45 -1.15
C LEU A 708 -7.80 7.31 -2.40
N MET A 709 -6.54 7.60 -2.74
CA MET A 709 -6.19 8.32 -3.98
C MET A 709 -6.63 7.57 -5.25
N ARG A 710 -6.80 6.25 -5.20
CA ARG A 710 -7.31 5.45 -6.32
C ARG A 710 -8.76 5.79 -6.70
N TYR A 711 -9.50 6.38 -5.77
CA TYR A 711 -10.90 6.79 -5.95
C TYR A 711 -11.05 8.30 -6.22
N ALA A 712 -9.93 9.02 -6.32
CA ALA A 712 -9.91 10.44 -6.64
C ALA A 712 -10.20 10.66 -8.14
N GLN A 713 -10.92 11.73 -8.44
CA GLN A 713 -11.15 12.21 -9.80
C GLN A 713 -10.02 13.16 -10.22
N PRO A 714 -9.83 13.40 -11.53
CA PRO A 714 -8.84 14.37 -12.01
C PRO A 714 -8.99 15.74 -11.32
N GLY A 715 -7.90 16.23 -10.69
CA GLY A 715 -7.88 17.49 -9.94
C GLY A 715 -8.14 17.37 -8.44
N GLU A 716 -8.56 16.21 -7.93
CA GLU A 716 -8.68 15.96 -6.50
C GLU A 716 -7.36 15.44 -5.92
N VAL A 717 -6.70 16.25 -5.10
CA VAL A 717 -5.44 15.88 -4.43
C VAL A 717 -5.71 15.60 -2.96
N VAL A 718 -5.46 14.35 -2.54
CA VAL A 718 -5.51 13.98 -1.12
C VAL A 718 -4.22 14.46 -0.47
N SER A 719 -4.31 15.48 0.36
CA SER A 719 -3.20 15.87 1.23
C SER A 719 -2.82 14.67 2.12
N GLY A 720 -1.52 14.44 2.31
CA GLY A 720 -1.01 13.34 3.15
C GLY A 720 -1.48 13.35 4.63
N THR A 721 -2.32 14.31 5.02
CA THR A 721 -2.96 14.40 6.34
C THR A 721 -4.48 14.52 6.20
N PHE A 722 -5.21 13.81 7.08
CA PHE A 722 -6.68 13.82 7.14
C PHE A 722 -7.23 15.21 7.46
N ALA A 723 -6.59 15.93 8.41
CA ALA A 723 -7.05 17.21 8.93
C ALA A 723 -7.15 18.34 7.89
N ASN A 724 -6.37 18.26 6.80
CA ASN A 724 -6.30 19.30 5.79
C ASN A 724 -7.53 19.31 4.87
N ASN A 725 -8.15 18.15 4.62
CA ASN A 725 -9.38 18.08 3.85
C ASN A 725 -10.28 16.90 4.26
N PRO A 726 -10.89 16.94 5.47
CA PRO A 726 -11.76 15.87 5.95
C PRO A 726 -12.98 15.64 5.04
N ALA A 727 -13.45 16.68 4.35
CA ALA A 727 -14.56 16.59 3.42
C ALA A 727 -14.21 15.73 2.21
N LEU A 728 -13.06 15.98 1.56
CA LEU A 728 -12.58 15.16 0.45
C LEU A 728 -12.33 13.71 0.90
N VAL A 729 -11.70 13.49 2.06
CA VAL A 729 -11.49 12.13 2.57
C VAL A 729 -12.81 11.39 2.74
N ASN A 730 -13.84 12.04 3.30
CA ASN A 730 -15.17 11.43 3.40
C ASN A 730 -15.82 11.16 2.03
N GLN A 731 -15.62 12.02 1.04
CA GLN A 731 -16.07 11.77 -0.33
C GLN A 731 -15.38 10.56 -0.96
N LEU A 732 -14.06 10.43 -0.77
CA LEU A 732 -13.29 9.31 -1.26
C LEU A 732 -13.64 8.00 -0.53
N LEU A 733 -13.88 8.07 0.78
CA LEU A 733 -14.40 6.94 1.57
C LEU A 733 -15.75 6.47 1.04
N ASP A 734 -16.65 7.40 0.69
CA ASP A 734 -17.94 7.05 0.09
C ASP A 734 -17.77 6.36 -1.27
N ARG A 735 -16.84 6.84 -2.12
CA ARG A 735 -16.52 6.17 -3.40
C ARG A 735 -15.88 4.80 -3.19
N HIS A 736 -14.94 4.70 -2.26
CA HIS A 736 -14.34 3.43 -1.83
C HIS A 736 -15.43 2.44 -1.38
N TYR A 737 -16.35 2.88 -0.52
CA TYR A 737 -17.48 2.07 -0.04
C TYR A 737 -18.41 1.63 -1.19
N ARG A 738 -18.80 2.52 -2.10
CA ARG A 738 -19.63 2.17 -3.25
C ARG A 738 -18.93 1.16 -4.17
N HIS A 739 -17.66 1.37 -4.46
CA HIS A 739 -16.85 0.41 -5.22
C HIS A 739 -16.80 -0.96 -4.53
N HIS A 740 -16.71 -0.99 -3.19
CA HIS A 740 -16.74 -2.23 -2.42
C HIS A 740 -18.08 -2.97 -2.53
N LEU A 741 -19.20 -2.24 -2.56
CA LEU A 741 -20.52 -2.83 -2.76
C LEU A 741 -20.74 -3.34 -4.19
N GLU A 742 -20.14 -2.71 -5.19
CA GLU A 742 -20.17 -3.20 -6.58
C GLU A 742 -19.35 -4.49 -6.74
N ALA A 743 -18.21 -4.58 -6.07
CA ALA A 743 -17.37 -5.78 -6.08
C ALA A 743 -17.99 -6.97 -5.31
N GLN A 744 -18.95 -6.69 -4.41
CA GLN A 744 -19.67 -7.69 -3.62
C GLN A 744 -21.18 -7.39 -3.64
N PRO A 745 -21.86 -7.63 -4.78
CA PRO A 745 -23.25 -7.24 -4.94
C PRO A 745 -24.10 -7.94 -3.89
N LEU A 746 -24.78 -7.15 -3.07
CA LEU A 746 -25.86 -7.62 -2.21
C LEU A 746 -26.89 -8.33 -3.10
N LEU A 747 -27.40 -9.48 -2.67
CA LEU A 747 -28.46 -10.18 -3.39
C LEU A 747 -29.65 -9.23 -3.56
N ALA A 748 -29.91 -8.85 -4.81
CA ALA A 748 -31.02 -7.98 -5.16
C ALA A 748 -32.32 -8.60 -4.64
N GLN A 749 -33.02 -7.85 -3.80
CA GLN A 749 -34.24 -8.32 -3.16
C GLN A 749 -35.44 -8.12 -4.10
N GLU A 750 -36.36 -9.10 -4.15
CA GLU A 750 -37.64 -8.97 -4.87
C GLU A 750 -38.67 -8.15 -4.09
N SER A 751 -38.50 -8.05 -2.77
CA SER A 751 -39.20 -7.13 -1.88
C SER A 751 -38.31 -6.85 -0.67
N LEU A 752 -38.39 -5.65 -0.11
CA LEU A 752 -37.57 -5.26 1.03
C LEU A 752 -38.45 -4.71 2.15
N TYR A 753 -38.19 -5.17 3.37
CA TYR A 753 -38.75 -4.60 4.58
C TYR A 753 -37.62 -4.43 5.61
N LEU A 754 -37.43 -3.21 6.10
CA LEU A 754 -36.50 -2.88 7.16
C LEU A 754 -37.30 -2.43 8.38
N SER A 755 -37.21 -3.17 9.48
CA SER A 755 -37.79 -2.80 10.79
C SER A 755 -36.86 -1.91 11.62
N LEU A 756 -35.72 -1.52 11.04
CA LEU A 756 -34.60 -0.80 11.66
C LEU A 756 -33.92 -1.55 12.82
N LYS A 757 -34.22 -2.84 12.99
CA LYS A 757 -33.43 -3.76 13.83
C LYS A 757 -32.18 -4.22 13.11
N GLU A 758 -32.28 -4.35 11.80
CA GLU A 758 -31.27 -4.84 10.87
C GLU A 758 -30.04 -3.90 10.82
N PRO A 759 -28.90 -4.36 10.26
CA PRO A 759 -27.80 -3.47 9.89
C PRO A 759 -28.30 -2.36 8.95
N LEU A 760 -27.91 -1.11 9.21
CA LEU A 760 -28.19 -0.01 8.29
C LEU A 760 -26.94 0.30 7.45
N LEU A 761 -27.06 0.03 6.14
CA LEU A 761 -26.08 0.41 5.13
C LEU A 761 -26.26 1.89 4.81
N GLY A 762 -25.79 2.76 5.71
CA GLY A 762 -25.94 4.19 5.57
C GLY A 762 -25.27 4.98 6.68
N SER A 763 -25.51 6.29 6.69
CA SER A 763 -25.01 7.23 7.71
C SER A 763 -26.08 8.26 8.10
N GLY A 764 -25.84 8.96 9.21
CA GLY A 764 -26.77 9.95 9.76
C GLY A 764 -27.91 9.35 10.60
N TRP A 765 -27.71 8.19 11.21
CA TRP A 765 -28.72 7.55 12.06
C TRP A 765 -28.19 7.34 13.46
N HIS A 766 -28.97 7.76 14.45
CA HIS A 766 -28.70 7.49 15.86
C HIS A 766 -29.01 6.03 16.23
N ARG A 767 -28.68 5.68 17.48
CA ARG A 767 -28.92 4.34 18.06
C ARG A 767 -30.38 3.89 17.93
N ARG A 768 -30.58 2.57 18.00
CA ARG A 768 -31.90 1.94 18.11
C ARG A 768 -32.60 2.38 19.39
N GLU A 769 -33.86 2.74 19.28
CA GLU A 769 -34.77 3.05 20.38
C GLU A 769 -36.09 2.30 20.21
N ARG A 770 -36.89 2.22 21.27
CA ARG A 770 -38.17 1.51 21.29
C ARG A 770 -39.30 2.50 21.43
N ALA A 771 -40.25 2.46 20.50
CA ALA A 771 -41.44 3.29 20.56
C ALA A 771 -42.30 2.86 21.78
N PRO A 772 -42.68 3.78 22.68
CA PRO A 772 -43.45 3.41 23.87
C PRO A 772 -44.81 2.78 23.55
N ALA A 773 -45.42 3.15 22.42
CA ALA A 773 -46.78 2.74 22.06
C ALA A 773 -46.88 1.26 21.63
N ASP A 774 -45.89 0.74 20.90
CA ASP A 774 -45.96 -0.58 20.25
C ASP A 774 -44.66 -1.40 20.37
N ASN A 775 -43.67 -0.90 21.11
CA ASN A 775 -42.34 -1.49 21.26
C ASN A 775 -41.60 -1.74 19.92
N SER A 776 -42.03 -1.08 18.85
CA SER A 776 -41.33 -1.12 17.56
C SER A 776 -39.98 -0.41 17.67
N THR A 777 -39.00 -0.90 16.92
CA THR A 777 -37.69 -0.27 16.85
C THR A 777 -37.78 0.95 15.96
N PHE A 778 -37.18 2.06 16.38
CA PHE A 778 -37.02 3.25 15.55
C PHE A 778 -35.62 3.84 15.71
N ARG A 779 -35.23 4.71 14.78
CA ARG A 779 -33.98 5.47 14.84
C ARG A 779 -34.21 6.92 14.44
N TRP A 780 -33.60 7.82 15.19
CA TRP A 780 -33.55 9.24 14.84
C TRP A 780 -32.54 9.49 13.72
N SER A 781 -32.87 10.36 12.77
CA SER A 781 -31.92 10.94 11.82
C SER A 781 -31.08 12.03 12.51
N GLY A 782 -29.84 12.25 12.08
CA GLY A 782 -28.92 13.25 12.64
C GLY A 782 -27.50 12.73 12.87
N PRO A 783 -26.56 13.57 13.31
CA PRO A 783 -26.74 14.97 13.73
C PRO A 783 -26.80 15.99 12.60
N ALA A 784 -26.45 15.61 11.37
CA ALA A 784 -26.61 16.47 10.21
C ALA A 784 -28.07 16.50 9.71
N ALA A 785 -28.40 17.49 8.89
CA ALA A 785 -29.72 17.62 8.27
C ALA A 785 -30.01 16.57 7.17
N GLU A 786 -28.99 15.78 6.78
CA GLU A 786 -29.08 14.72 5.80
C GLU A 786 -28.71 13.38 6.43
N SER A 787 -29.46 12.34 6.06
CA SER A 787 -29.21 10.96 6.49
C SER A 787 -29.59 10.05 5.36
N PHE A 788 -28.79 9.01 5.09
CA PHE A 788 -29.03 8.14 3.93
C PHE A 788 -29.04 6.67 4.30
N ILE A 789 -29.71 5.87 3.46
CA ILE A 789 -29.74 4.42 3.51
C ILE A 789 -29.61 3.91 2.08
N ASP A 790 -28.68 2.98 1.87
CA ASP A 790 -28.48 2.28 0.60
C ASP A 790 -29.28 0.98 0.60
N LEU A 791 -30.16 0.81 -0.39
CA LEU A 791 -31.08 -0.33 -0.51
C LEU A 791 -30.70 -1.24 -1.69
N PRO A 792 -30.62 -2.57 -1.50
CA PRO A 792 -30.30 -3.52 -2.57
C PRO A 792 -31.55 -3.86 -3.42
N LEU A 793 -32.10 -2.85 -4.11
CA LEU A 793 -33.28 -3.02 -4.96
C LEU A 793 -32.91 -3.54 -6.35
N GLN A 794 -33.76 -4.40 -6.91
CA GLN A 794 -33.54 -4.92 -8.25
C GLN A 794 -33.86 -3.87 -9.33
N GLY A 795 -32.91 -3.64 -10.24
CA GLY A 795 -33.08 -2.71 -11.37
C GLY A 795 -34.03 -3.20 -12.46
N GLY A 796 -34.39 -2.27 -13.36
CA GLY A 796 -35.22 -2.54 -14.54
C GLY A 796 -36.73 -2.62 -14.28
N ARG A 797 -37.20 -2.18 -13.10
CA ARG A 797 -38.63 -2.11 -12.76
C ARG A 797 -38.91 -0.93 -11.82
N ASP A 798 -40.15 -0.49 -11.78
CA ASP A 798 -40.62 0.53 -10.84
C ASP A 798 -40.84 -0.08 -9.45
N TRP A 799 -40.59 0.73 -8.41
CA TRP A 799 -40.76 0.32 -7.02
C TRP A 799 -41.66 1.29 -6.27
N VAL A 800 -42.56 0.76 -5.46
CA VAL A 800 -43.32 1.51 -4.46
C VAL A 800 -42.51 1.53 -3.16
N LEU A 801 -42.10 2.72 -2.76
CA LEU A 801 -41.48 2.99 -1.47
C LEU A 801 -42.55 3.44 -0.48
N GLU A 802 -42.58 2.82 0.68
CA GLU A 802 -43.37 3.26 1.83
C GLU A 802 -42.48 3.35 3.06
N PHE A 803 -42.75 4.33 3.91
CA PHE A 803 -42.07 4.46 5.18
C PHE A 803 -42.93 5.21 6.19
N ARG A 804 -42.61 5.03 7.47
CA ARG A 804 -43.34 5.68 8.56
C ARG A 804 -42.39 6.46 9.47
N ILE A 805 -42.76 7.72 9.66
CA ILE A 805 -42.18 8.60 10.67
C ILE A 805 -43.05 8.50 11.91
N VAL A 806 -42.44 8.14 13.03
CA VAL A 806 -43.13 8.01 14.32
C VAL A 806 -42.98 9.24 15.20
N HIS A 807 -42.01 10.11 14.90
CA HIS A 807 -41.83 11.35 15.65
C HIS A 807 -40.93 12.36 14.92
N ALA A 808 -41.08 13.64 15.31
CA ALA A 808 -40.19 14.77 15.00
C ALA A 808 -40.33 15.76 16.16
N LEU A 809 -39.26 16.49 16.51
CA LEU A 809 -39.32 17.44 17.64
C LEU A 809 -40.23 18.64 17.36
N THR A 810 -40.31 19.08 16.10
CA THR A 810 -41.16 20.17 15.67
C THR A 810 -41.78 19.84 14.31
N LEU A 811 -42.96 20.39 14.02
CA LEU A 811 -43.65 20.17 12.74
C LEU A 811 -42.86 20.76 11.56
N ASP A 812 -42.14 21.87 11.75
CA ASP A 812 -41.35 22.49 10.67
C ASP A 812 -40.26 21.55 10.12
N ILE A 813 -39.62 20.78 11.00
CA ILE A 813 -38.63 19.77 10.61
C ILE A 813 -39.28 18.69 9.74
N LEU A 814 -40.43 18.17 10.16
CA LEU A 814 -41.13 17.14 9.40
C LEU A 814 -41.71 17.65 8.08
N ASP A 815 -42.25 18.87 8.05
CA ASP A 815 -42.80 19.50 6.85
C ASP A 815 -41.71 19.83 5.81
N SER A 816 -40.49 20.05 6.28
CA SER A 816 -39.32 20.24 5.42
C SER A 816 -38.78 18.95 4.80
N LEU A 817 -39.27 17.77 5.23
CA LEU A 817 -38.75 16.47 4.79
C LEU A 817 -38.79 16.37 3.26
N ARG A 818 -37.63 16.08 2.67
CA ARG A 818 -37.48 15.70 1.26
C ARG A 818 -36.73 14.38 1.19
N VAL A 819 -37.17 13.50 0.30
CA VAL A 819 -36.48 12.24 0.03
C VAL A 819 -36.01 12.23 -1.42
N THR A 820 -34.78 11.80 -1.63
CA THR A 820 -34.24 11.57 -2.98
C THR A 820 -33.79 10.12 -3.11
N ALA A 821 -33.92 9.54 -4.31
CA ALA A 821 -33.33 8.26 -4.68
C ALA A 821 -32.24 8.51 -5.73
N ASN A 822 -31.00 8.15 -5.44
CA ASN A 822 -29.83 8.42 -6.30
C ASN A 822 -29.76 9.89 -6.77
N GLY A 823 -30.11 10.83 -5.87
CA GLY A 823 -30.17 12.26 -6.15
C GLY A 823 -31.42 12.75 -6.89
N THR A 824 -32.29 11.86 -7.36
CA THR A 824 -33.58 12.21 -7.97
C THR A 824 -34.64 12.45 -6.88
N PRO A 825 -35.28 13.64 -6.81
CA PRO A 825 -36.35 13.89 -5.85
C PRO A 825 -37.54 12.95 -6.01
N LEU A 826 -38.08 12.48 -4.89
CA LEU A 826 -39.27 11.63 -4.84
C LEU A 826 -40.50 12.47 -4.44
N GLU A 827 -41.62 12.26 -5.15
CA GLU A 827 -42.90 12.86 -4.76
C GLU A 827 -43.52 12.05 -3.62
N LEU A 828 -43.69 12.68 -2.46
CA LEU A 828 -44.18 12.03 -1.25
C LEU A 828 -45.69 12.23 -1.09
N GLU A 829 -46.44 11.15 -1.22
CA GLU A 829 -47.86 11.09 -0.88
C GLU A 829 -48.01 10.72 0.60
N MET A 830 -48.69 11.55 1.40
CA MET A 830 -48.98 11.24 2.79
C MET A 830 -50.24 10.35 2.87
N THR A 831 -50.07 9.09 3.25
CA THR A 831 -51.15 8.09 3.28
C THR A 831 -51.78 7.92 4.66
N GLU A 832 -51.13 8.43 5.71
CA GLU A 832 -51.63 8.43 7.09
C GLU A 832 -51.05 9.62 7.86
N GLY A 833 -51.84 10.20 8.76
CA GLY A 833 -51.50 11.41 9.54
C GLY A 833 -52.01 12.69 8.89
N THR A 834 -51.77 13.83 9.55
CA THR A 834 -52.13 15.16 9.04
C THR A 834 -50.95 16.12 9.16
N LYS A 835 -51.07 17.34 8.61
CA LYS A 835 -50.00 18.36 8.74
C LYS A 835 -49.83 18.82 10.20
N GLU A 836 -50.80 18.56 11.05
CA GLU A 836 -50.81 18.89 12.47
C GLU A 836 -50.19 17.78 13.34
N THR A 837 -49.92 16.59 12.80
CA THR A 837 -49.36 15.45 13.56
C THR A 837 -47.91 15.15 13.18
N THR A 838 -47.12 14.66 14.14
CA THR A 838 -45.72 14.22 13.93
C THR A 838 -45.59 12.76 13.49
N VAL A 839 -46.64 11.95 13.69
CA VAL A 839 -46.73 10.59 13.15
C VAL A 839 -47.32 10.67 11.74
N ARG A 840 -46.57 10.23 10.74
CA ARG A 840 -46.98 10.27 9.33
C ARG A 840 -46.47 9.05 8.57
N ARG A 841 -47.27 8.58 7.62
CA ARG A 841 -46.88 7.55 6.65
C ARG A 841 -46.79 8.15 5.26
N TYR A 842 -45.73 7.81 4.56
CA TYR A 842 -45.48 8.29 3.21
C TYR A 842 -45.40 7.14 2.23
N ARG A 843 -45.90 7.38 1.02
CA ARG A 843 -45.79 6.50 -0.14
C ARG A 843 -45.18 7.30 -1.30
N SER A 844 -44.32 6.65 -2.09
CA SER A 844 -43.72 7.25 -3.27
C SER A 844 -43.35 6.20 -4.30
N LEU A 845 -43.20 6.62 -5.56
CA LEU A 845 -42.70 5.79 -6.66
C LEU A 845 -41.20 6.05 -6.82
N ILE A 846 -40.40 4.99 -6.85
CA ILE A 846 -39.02 5.01 -7.35
C ILE A 846 -39.05 4.47 -8.78
N PRO A 847 -38.94 5.32 -9.81
CA PRO A 847 -39.01 4.88 -11.19
C PRO A 847 -37.80 4.00 -11.57
N ALA A 848 -38.01 3.05 -12.48
CA ALA A 848 -36.99 2.16 -13.00
C ALA A 848 -35.78 2.93 -13.54
N LYS A 849 -35.98 4.10 -14.16
CA LYS A 849 -34.89 4.96 -14.65
C LYS A 849 -33.94 5.48 -13.57
N VAL A 850 -34.36 5.52 -12.31
CA VAL A 850 -33.54 5.93 -11.15
C VAL A 850 -32.70 4.77 -10.63
N ILE A 851 -33.10 3.53 -10.95
CA ILE A 851 -32.43 2.29 -10.58
C ILE A 851 -31.76 1.75 -11.83
N ALA A 852 -30.45 1.95 -11.99
CA ALA A 852 -29.77 1.49 -13.19
C ALA A 852 -29.88 -0.05 -13.38
N ASN A 853 -29.70 -0.51 -14.63
CA ASN A 853 -29.80 -1.94 -14.98
C ASN A 853 -28.89 -2.78 -14.08
N LYS A 854 -29.25 -4.08 -13.87
CA LYS A 854 -28.72 -5.16 -13.00
C LYS A 854 -27.28 -5.08 -12.41
N SER A 855 -26.41 -4.22 -12.92
CA SER A 855 -25.00 -4.01 -12.59
C SER A 855 -24.69 -2.72 -11.82
N SER A 856 -25.65 -1.81 -11.59
CA SER A 856 -25.41 -0.61 -10.76
C SER A 856 -25.67 -0.91 -9.30
N GLY A 857 -24.80 -0.45 -8.40
CA GLY A 857 -24.89 -0.64 -6.95
C GLY A 857 -26.22 -0.23 -6.28
N PRO A 858 -26.30 -0.22 -4.94
CA PRO A 858 -27.57 -0.02 -4.23
C PRO A 858 -28.22 1.34 -4.52
N VAL A 859 -29.53 1.40 -4.37
CA VAL A 859 -30.30 2.65 -4.47
C VAL A 859 -30.10 3.45 -3.18
N ARG A 860 -29.47 4.62 -3.28
CA ARG A 860 -29.28 5.52 -2.15
C ARG A 860 -30.52 6.36 -1.92
N LEU A 861 -31.22 6.12 -0.81
CA LEU A 861 -32.26 7.01 -0.31
C LEU A 861 -31.65 8.04 0.63
N VAL A 862 -31.79 9.33 0.31
CA VAL A 862 -31.38 10.44 1.18
C VAL A 862 -32.61 11.11 1.77
N PHE A 863 -32.71 11.13 3.10
CA PHE A 863 -33.70 11.87 3.87
C PHE A 863 -33.08 13.20 4.29
N LYS A 864 -33.68 14.31 3.84
CA LYS A 864 -33.21 15.67 4.10
C LYS A 864 -34.28 16.47 4.83
N VAL A 865 -33.87 17.13 5.90
CA VAL A 865 -34.68 18.12 6.64
C VAL A 865 -34.01 19.49 6.58
N ASN A 866 -34.71 20.55 6.98
CA ASN A 866 -34.17 21.91 7.03
C ASN A 866 -33.12 22.09 8.13
N ARG A 867 -33.27 21.40 9.27
CA ARG A 867 -32.39 21.45 10.44
C ARG A 867 -32.61 20.25 11.37
N THR A 868 -31.68 20.05 12.28
CA THR A 868 -31.82 19.16 13.44
C THR A 868 -31.91 19.99 14.72
N LEU A 869 -32.48 19.41 15.78
CA LEU A 869 -32.59 20.03 17.10
C LEU A 869 -32.28 19.03 18.19
N SER A 870 -31.80 19.51 19.35
CA SER A 870 -31.69 18.67 20.55
C SER A 870 -32.93 18.77 21.43
N PRO A 871 -33.43 17.67 22.00
CA PRO A 871 -34.51 17.71 22.99
C PRO A 871 -34.21 18.69 24.14
N GLN A 872 -32.96 18.74 24.61
CA GLN A 872 -32.50 19.70 25.63
C GLN A 872 -32.70 21.18 25.23
N SER A 873 -32.66 21.50 23.93
CA SER A 873 -32.86 22.89 23.47
C SER A 873 -34.32 23.35 23.54
N LEU A 874 -35.26 22.39 23.59
CA LEU A 874 -36.68 22.65 23.78
C LEU A 874 -37.09 22.56 25.25
N ASP A 875 -36.47 21.65 25.99
CA ASP A 875 -36.64 21.50 27.42
C ASP A 875 -35.26 21.37 28.10
N PRO A 876 -34.74 22.43 28.75
CA PRO A 876 -33.45 22.39 29.44
C PRO A 876 -33.32 21.31 30.51
N ALA A 877 -34.43 20.76 31.03
CA ALA A 877 -34.41 19.65 31.98
C ALA A 877 -34.19 18.28 31.30
N ASN A 878 -34.35 18.21 29.98
CA ASN A 878 -34.13 16.99 29.22
C ASN A 878 -32.61 16.72 29.07
N PRO A 879 -32.11 15.55 29.52
CA PRO A 879 -30.68 15.23 29.45
C PRO A 879 -30.19 14.83 28.05
N ASP A 880 -31.08 14.76 27.05
CA ASP A 880 -30.72 14.37 25.69
C ASP A 880 -30.24 15.57 24.85
N GLU A 881 -28.93 15.64 24.68
CA GLU A 881 -28.22 16.66 23.91
C GLU A 881 -28.11 16.31 22.41
N ARG A 882 -28.65 15.16 21.98
CA ARG A 882 -28.48 14.68 20.61
C ARG A 882 -29.19 15.58 19.62
N GLN A 883 -28.51 15.98 18.55
CA GLN A 883 -29.15 16.66 17.42
C GLN A 883 -29.94 15.63 16.60
N VAL A 884 -31.27 15.74 16.60
CA VAL A 884 -32.17 14.81 15.93
C VAL A 884 -33.08 15.53 14.93
N GLY A 885 -33.43 14.83 13.84
CA GLY A 885 -34.40 15.28 12.84
C GLY A 885 -35.71 14.51 12.96
N ILE A 886 -35.86 13.46 12.16
CA ILE A 886 -37.04 12.58 12.11
C ILE A 886 -36.76 11.22 12.76
N ALA A 887 -37.77 10.62 13.39
CA ALA A 887 -37.72 9.26 13.90
C ALA A 887 -38.41 8.31 12.90
N LEU A 888 -37.62 7.51 12.20
CA LEU A 888 -38.08 6.49 11.26
C LEU A 888 -38.24 5.16 12.01
N ASN A 889 -39.30 4.38 11.77
CA ASN A 889 -39.46 3.06 12.39
C ASN A 889 -39.49 1.88 11.41
N TRP A 890 -39.89 2.08 10.16
CA TRP A 890 -39.72 1.07 9.12
C TRP A 890 -39.67 1.68 7.72
N ILE A 891 -39.07 0.93 6.80
CA ILE A 891 -39.11 1.17 5.35
C ILE A 891 -39.56 -0.11 4.66
N ARG A 892 -40.44 0.02 3.68
CA ARG A 892 -40.88 -1.04 2.79
C ARG A 892 -40.66 -0.61 1.34
N ALA A 893 -40.07 -1.48 0.54
CA ALA A 893 -40.00 -1.31 -0.91
C ALA A 893 -40.56 -2.57 -1.58
N GLN A 894 -41.51 -2.39 -2.50
CA GLN A 894 -42.12 -3.48 -3.26
C GLN A 894 -42.14 -3.13 -4.75
N PRO A 895 -41.97 -4.09 -5.67
CA PRO A 895 -42.11 -3.84 -7.09
C PRO A 895 -43.55 -3.40 -7.39
N LEU A 896 -43.70 -2.39 -8.24
CA LEU A 896 -44.99 -2.04 -8.79
C LEU A 896 -45.42 -3.16 -9.77
N LEU A 897 -46.48 -3.88 -9.41
CA LEU A 897 -47.02 -5.00 -10.20
C LEU A 897 -47.59 -4.57 -11.54
#